data_AF-A0A4Q3WJG7-F1
#
_entry.id   AF-A0A4Q3WJG7-F1
#
_cell.length_a   1.000
_cell.length_b   1.000
_cell.length_c   1.000
_cell.angle_alpha   90.00
_cell.angle_beta   90.00
_cell.angle_gamma   90.00
#
_symmetry.space_group_name_H-M   'P 1'
#
loop_
_entity.id
_entity.type
_entity.pdbx_description
1 polymer ?
#
loop_
_entity_poly.entity_id
_entity_poly.type
_entity_poly.pdbx_seq_one_letter_code
_entity_poly.pdbx_strand_id
1 'polypeptide(L)'
;MSDLFAHATSKADIEKRIAYLRQQVAYHNERYHTLDTPEIADTEYDTLFRELEKLENDNPEFKSDASPTTKVGSTRAAAFQSKPHRQPMRSLGNAFSAEDVEDFTARITKFLSLQTTPAVIVEPKIDGVSLSLTYENGTLTQALTRGDGEVGEDVTANVRTIKNIPAKLTTNTPPQLIEVRGEVYISEEDFAKLNEQQATSGSKVFANPRNAAAGSLRQLDSAITASRPLQFLAYAIGETQPASAVPASETALIETLQSWGLQTPQIATTASSSGLMDIYTDWQTNRHTKVPYAIDGLVYKVNDKALQSRLGELARTPRWAIAHKFPPEQATTLLHNIEIQVGRTGKLTPVAKLNPVGVGGVTVTNATLHNEDYISQRDIRIGDTVFVERAGDVIPQVVSVVEGKRPPTSTPFKFPHVCPACSSKAVREDGEADWRCVNHFNCPAQLEAQLIHFVSRHCFDIDGLGEKQISLFIAEGLIKNAADIFLLASHADVIRTREGYGEKSVQKLMAGIEKARHTTLPRFLAALGIPHVGETTAHDLAGAFGTWENLLATVTAPDAEQKLVALEGIGPTMAAAITAFFATPQNLALTQALQNNGVEIAPYQSRVKAQGFFTGKIVVLTGTLSAMTRDEAKSRLAAQGAKVTGSVTSSTHFLVAGEAGGSKLKDAAKHNVPILSEDDFLAHLNG
;
A
#
# COMPACT_ATOMS: atom_id res chain seq x y z
N MET A 1 -38.96 9.15 -38.71
CA MET A 1 -38.88 10.61 -38.47
C MET A 1 -37.43 11.13 -38.47
N SER A 2 -36.47 10.48 -39.13
CA SER A 2 -35.06 10.89 -39.11
C SER A 2 -34.68 11.96 -40.15
N ASP A 3 -35.64 12.42 -40.96
CA ASP A 3 -35.36 13.21 -42.16
C ASP A 3 -35.72 14.71 -42.04
N LEU A 4 -36.15 15.16 -40.85
CA LEU A 4 -36.60 16.55 -40.64
C LEU A 4 -35.48 17.57 -40.42
N PHE A 5 -34.22 17.14 -40.26
CA PHE A 5 -33.11 18.04 -39.88
C PHE A 5 -31.77 17.74 -40.57
N ALA A 6 -31.76 16.92 -41.63
CA ALA A 6 -30.51 16.46 -42.23
C ALA A 6 -29.59 17.60 -42.71
N HIS A 7 -30.09 18.82 -42.91
CA HIS A 7 -29.33 20.00 -43.38
C HIS A 7 -29.65 21.26 -42.57
N ALA A 8 -29.51 21.23 -41.23
CA ALA A 8 -29.63 22.43 -40.40
C ALA A 8 -28.48 23.42 -40.71
N THR A 9 -28.77 24.45 -41.51
CA THR A 9 -27.77 25.45 -41.95
C THR A 9 -28.03 26.85 -41.39
N SER A 10 -29.16 27.06 -40.70
CA SER A 10 -29.47 28.31 -40.00
C SER A 10 -29.37 28.15 -38.48
N LYS A 11 -29.02 29.23 -37.78
CA LYS A 11 -28.92 29.27 -36.31
C LYS A 11 -30.23 28.84 -35.61
N ALA A 12 -31.38 29.13 -36.22
CA ALA A 12 -32.69 28.74 -35.70
C ALA A 12 -32.98 27.23 -35.85
N ASP A 13 -32.41 26.57 -36.87
CA ASP A 13 -32.55 25.12 -37.06
C ASP A 13 -31.64 24.35 -36.10
N ILE A 14 -30.44 24.87 -35.83
CA ILE A 14 -29.50 24.34 -34.84
C ILE A 14 -30.12 24.40 -33.44
N GLU A 15 -30.71 25.54 -33.07
CA GLU A 15 -31.39 25.70 -31.77
C GLU A 15 -32.54 24.69 -31.60
N LYS A 16 -33.37 24.51 -32.64
CA LYS A 16 -34.45 23.51 -32.62
C LYS A 16 -33.92 22.08 -32.52
N ARG A 17 -32.82 21.76 -33.21
CA ARG A 17 -32.20 20.43 -33.15
C ARG A 17 -31.61 20.14 -31.77
N ILE A 18 -30.91 21.11 -31.18
CA ILE A 18 -30.39 21.02 -29.80
C ILE A 18 -31.54 20.83 -28.81
N ALA A 19 -32.62 21.60 -28.92
CA ALA A 19 -33.79 21.45 -28.04
C ALA A 19 -34.43 20.06 -28.15
N TYR A 20 -34.59 19.55 -29.37
CA TYR A 20 -35.09 18.20 -29.61
C TYR A 20 -34.18 17.12 -29.02
N LEU A 21 -32.87 17.20 -29.28
CA LEU A 21 -31.89 16.22 -28.79
C LEU A 21 -31.82 16.22 -27.25
N ARG A 22 -31.86 17.39 -26.61
CA ARG A 22 -31.94 17.49 -25.13
C ARG A 22 -33.16 16.75 -24.58
N GLN A 23 -34.32 16.94 -25.21
CA GLN A 23 -35.55 16.28 -24.80
C GLN A 23 -35.46 14.76 -24.98
N GLN A 24 -34.97 14.29 -26.14
CA GLN A 24 -34.86 12.85 -26.41
C GLN A 24 -33.83 12.17 -25.50
N VAL A 25 -32.65 12.78 -25.31
CA VAL A 25 -31.61 12.26 -24.41
C VAL A 25 -32.14 12.21 -22.98
N ALA A 26 -32.74 13.29 -22.46
CA ALA A 26 -33.31 13.30 -21.12
C ALA A 26 -34.40 12.23 -20.93
N TYR A 27 -35.32 12.11 -21.90
CA TYR A 27 -36.40 11.13 -21.89
C TYR A 27 -35.86 9.69 -21.85
N HIS A 28 -34.94 9.34 -22.74
CA HIS A 28 -34.38 7.98 -22.78
C HIS A 28 -33.48 7.68 -21.57
N ASN A 29 -32.78 8.69 -21.03
CA ASN A 29 -31.97 8.57 -19.82
C ASN A 29 -32.85 8.26 -18.59
N GLU A 30 -34.01 8.92 -18.45
CA GLU A 30 -34.99 8.62 -17.39
C GLU A 30 -35.55 7.19 -17.53
N ARG A 31 -35.92 6.77 -18.74
CA ARG A 31 -36.43 5.42 -18.97
C ARG A 31 -35.41 4.32 -18.71
N TYR A 32 -34.15 4.57 -19.04
CA TYR A 32 -33.05 3.63 -18.83
C TYR A 32 -32.65 3.54 -17.35
N HIS A 33 -32.49 4.67 -16.65
CA HIS A 33 -31.95 4.66 -15.28
C HIS A 33 -32.99 4.74 -14.15
N THR A 34 -34.18 5.27 -14.40
CA THR A 34 -35.23 5.47 -13.37
C THR A 34 -36.35 4.46 -13.50
N LEU A 35 -36.78 4.16 -14.74
CA LEU A 35 -37.95 3.31 -15.00
C LEU A 35 -37.58 1.90 -15.50
N ASP A 36 -36.29 1.60 -15.70
CA ASP A 36 -35.73 0.32 -16.18
C ASP A 36 -36.50 -0.30 -17.38
N THR A 37 -36.97 0.57 -18.29
CA THR A 37 -37.76 0.21 -19.48
C THR A 37 -37.23 0.94 -20.72
N PRO A 38 -36.01 0.58 -21.20
CA PRO A 38 -35.40 1.24 -22.36
C PRO A 38 -36.19 0.97 -23.65
N GLU A 39 -36.43 2.02 -24.43
CA GLU A 39 -37.17 1.97 -25.70
C GLU A 39 -36.25 1.96 -26.93
N ILE A 40 -34.98 2.32 -26.75
CA ILE A 40 -33.95 2.37 -27.80
C ILE A 40 -32.70 1.62 -27.35
N ALA A 41 -31.91 1.13 -28.31
CA ALA A 41 -30.64 0.47 -28.02
C ALA A 41 -29.55 1.48 -27.60
N ASP A 42 -28.57 1.04 -26.81
CA ASP A 42 -27.45 1.87 -26.34
C ASP A 42 -26.72 2.60 -27.48
N THR A 43 -26.57 1.95 -28.64
CA THR A 43 -25.92 2.54 -29.82
C THR A 43 -26.71 3.71 -30.41
N GLU A 44 -28.03 3.69 -30.29
CA GLU A 44 -28.91 4.77 -30.77
C GLU A 44 -28.90 5.94 -29.78
N TYR A 45 -28.91 5.64 -28.47
CA TYR A 45 -28.74 6.64 -27.42
C TYR A 45 -27.41 7.38 -27.56
N ASP A 46 -26.32 6.64 -27.71
CA ASP A 46 -24.97 7.17 -27.93
C ASP A 46 -24.90 8.10 -29.16
N THR A 47 -25.64 7.77 -30.22
CA THR A 47 -25.68 8.57 -31.44
C THR A 47 -26.35 9.92 -31.17
N LEU A 48 -27.48 9.91 -30.46
CA LEU A 48 -28.18 11.12 -30.04
C LEU A 48 -27.33 11.99 -29.09
N PHE A 49 -26.64 11.36 -28.14
CA PHE A 49 -25.79 12.05 -27.17
C PHE A 49 -24.58 12.70 -27.84
N ARG A 50 -23.88 11.98 -28.72
CA ARG A 50 -22.73 12.52 -29.48
C ARG A 50 -23.14 13.64 -30.43
N GLU A 51 -24.31 13.54 -31.05
CA GLU A 51 -24.84 14.61 -31.90
C GLU A 51 -25.12 15.87 -31.08
N LEU A 52 -25.72 15.73 -29.89
CA LEU A 52 -25.98 16.84 -28.98
C LEU A 52 -24.69 17.50 -28.51
N GLU A 53 -23.73 16.69 -28.05
CA GLU A 53 -22.41 17.16 -27.58
C GLU A 53 -21.67 17.92 -28.68
N LYS A 54 -21.68 17.38 -29.91
CA LYS A 54 -21.06 18.06 -31.07
C LYS A 54 -21.73 19.40 -31.36
N LEU A 55 -23.07 19.45 -31.43
CA LEU A 55 -23.79 20.69 -31.74
C LEU A 55 -23.59 21.77 -30.65
N GLU A 56 -23.51 21.39 -29.38
CA GLU A 56 -23.23 22.31 -28.28
C GLU A 56 -21.77 22.78 -28.24
N ASN A 57 -20.81 21.94 -28.64
CA ASN A 57 -19.41 22.32 -28.78
C ASN A 57 -19.18 23.26 -29.97
N ASP A 58 -19.84 23.00 -31.09
CA ASP A 58 -19.75 23.81 -32.31
C ASP A 58 -20.52 25.15 -32.16
N ASN A 59 -21.46 25.26 -31.21
CA ASN A 59 -22.25 26.47 -30.95
C ASN A 59 -22.31 26.80 -29.44
N PRO A 60 -21.22 27.36 -28.86
CA PRO A 60 -21.09 27.57 -27.42
C PRO A 60 -22.16 28.46 -26.78
N GLU A 61 -22.81 29.35 -27.54
CA GLU A 61 -23.89 30.19 -27.04
C GLU A 61 -25.14 29.40 -26.61
N PHE A 62 -25.28 28.16 -27.08
CA PHE A 62 -26.39 27.29 -26.72
C PHE A 62 -26.06 26.35 -25.57
N LYS A 63 -24.81 26.32 -25.05
CA LYS A 63 -24.46 25.53 -23.85
C LYS A 63 -25.24 26.01 -22.63
N SER A 64 -25.71 25.07 -21.82
CA SER A 64 -26.46 25.35 -20.60
C SER A 64 -26.10 24.33 -19.54
N ASP A 65 -25.93 24.75 -18.29
CA ASP A 65 -25.68 23.87 -17.14
C ASP A 65 -26.80 22.83 -16.93
N ALA A 66 -28.00 23.10 -17.45
CA ALA A 66 -29.14 22.19 -17.41
C ALA A 66 -29.08 21.08 -18.49
N SER A 67 -28.12 21.13 -19.42
CA SER A 67 -28.01 20.15 -20.50
C SER A 67 -27.64 18.76 -19.97
N PRO A 68 -28.16 17.67 -20.58
CA PRO A 68 -27.72 16.31 -20.25
C PRO A 68 -26.22 16.07 -20.42
N THR A 69 -25.56 16.83 -21.29
CA THR A 69 -24.09 16.78 -21.53
C THR A 69 -23.27 17.40 -20.38
N THR A 70 -23.88 18.29 -19.58
CA THR A 70 -23.25 18.96 -18.44
C THR A 70 -23.67 18.38 -17.09
N LYS A 71 -24.79 17.64 -17.04
CA LYS A 71 -25.19 16.90 -15.84
C LYS A 71 -24.25 15.72 -15.64
N VAL A 72 -23.40 15.81 -14.61
CA VAL A 72 -22.51 14.72 -14.17
C VAL A 72 -23.36 13.58 -13.62
N GLY A 73 -23.70 12.65 -14.50
CA GLY A 73 -24.30 11.37 -14.20
C GLY A 73 -24.03 10.44 -15.37
N SER A 74 -23.38 9.30 -15.09
CA SER A 74 -23.06 8.19 -16.00
C SER A 74 -21.86 8.31 -16.96
N THR A 75 -20.79 9.04 -16.63
CA THR A 75 -19.50 8.77 -17.31
C THR A 75 -18.92 7.44 -16.80
N ARG A 76 -19.24 6.36 -17.51
CA ARG A 76 -18.55 5.08 -17.35
C ARG A 76 -17.09 5.26 -17.76
N ALA A 77 -16.18 5.23 -16.80
CA ALA A 77 -14.75 5.25 -17.10
C ALA A 77 -14.34 3.95 -17.79
N ALA A 78 -13.48 4.04 -18.81
CA ALA A 78 -12.90 2.84 -19.43
C ALA A 78 -11.93 2.12 -18.47
N ALA A 79 -11.19 2.88 -17.66
CA ALA A 79 -10.29 2.41 -16.61
C ALA A 79 -9.97 3.54 -15.62
N PHE A 80 -9.51 3.19 -14.42
CA PHE A 80 -8.93 4.16 -13.49
C PHE A 80 -7.52 4.58 -13.93
N GLN A 81 -7.21 5.86 -13.81
CA GLN A 81 -5.87 6.38 -14.09
C GLN A 81 -5.04 6.35 -12.81
N SER A 82 -3.79 5.90 -12.90
CA SER A 82 -2.83 5.98 -11.80
C SER A 82 -2.18 7.37 -11.77
N LYS A 83 -2.17 8.02 -10.61
CA LYS A 83 -1.56 9.34 -10.42
C LYS A 83 -0.70 9.37 -9.16
N PRO A 84 0.46 10.04 -9.20
CA PRO A 84 1.31 10.16 -8.03
C PRO A 84 0.64 11.02 -6.96
N HIS A 85 0.81 10.63 -5.69
CA HIS A 85 0.49 11.50 -4.57
C HIS A 85 1.48 12.65 -4.50
N ARG A 86 0.99 13.84 -4.12
CA ARG A 86 1.80 15.04 -3.94
C ARG A 86 2.80 14.88 -2.80
N GLN A 87 2.33 14.27 -1.72
CA GLN A 87 3.13 13.80 -0.61
C GLN A 87 2.84 12.30 -0.41
N PRO A 88 3.82 11.43 -0.17
CA PRO A 88 3.55 10.01 0.05
C PRO A 88 2.58 9.75 1.21
N MET A 89 1.72 8.74 1.06
CA MET A 89 0.87 8.19 2.12
C MET A 89 1.61 7.07 2.84
N ARG A 90 2.07 7.33 4.07
CA ARG A 90 2.81 6.36 4.89
C ARG A 90 1.89 5.39 5.61
N SER A 91 2.47 4.27 6.04
CA SER A 91 1.81 3.32 6.94
C SER A 91 2.15 3.67 8.39
N LEU A 92 1.43 3.07 9.34
CA LEU A 92 1.72 3.20 10.77
C LEU A 92 2.52 1.99 11.26
N GLY A 93 3.36 2.22 12.29
CA GLY A 93 3.87 1.10 13.10
C GLY A 93 2.72 0.44 13.87
N ASN A 94 2.89 -0.81 14.29
CA ASN A 94 1.88 -1.53 15.07
C ASN A 94 2.37 -1.75 16.51
N ALA A 95 1.45 -1.65 17.45
CA ALA A 95 1.55 -2.12 18.83
C ALA A 95 0.46 -3.17 19.07
N PHE A 96 0.79 -4.22 19.82
CA PHE A 96 -0.12 -5.31 20.16
C PHE A 96 -0.23 -5.54 21.67
N SER A 97 0.65 -4.89 22.45
CA SER A 97 0.74 -5.04 23.89
C SER A 97 0.90 -3.68 24.60
N ALA A 98 0.67 -3.67 25.91
CA ALA A 98 0.93 -2.49 26.73
C ALA A 98 2.41 -2.08 26.71
N GLU A 99 3.32 -3.05 26.69
CA GLU A 99 4.76 -2.83 26.64
C GLU A 99 5.17 -2.08 25.36
N ASP A 100 4.56 -2.41 24.20
CA ASP A 100 4.79 -1.68 22.94
C ASP A 100 4.40 -0.19 23.06
N VAL A 101 3.34 0.12 23.81
CA VAL A 101 2.85 1.49 24.02
C VAL A 101 3.76 2.24 24.98
N GLU A 102 4.21 1.59 26.05
CA GLU A 102 5.21 2.14 26.99
C GLU A 102 6.51 2.46 26.25
N ASP A 103 7.04 1.52 25.46
CA ASP A 103 8.21 1.71 24.62
C ASP A 103 8.05 2.84 23.61
N PHE A 104 6.88 2.95 22.99
CA PHE A 104 6.56 4.05 22.08
C PHE A 104 6.67 5.41 22.79
N THR A 105 6.04 5.56 23.94
CA THR A 105 6.06 6.81 24.71
C THR A 105 7.46 7.13 25.24
N ALA A 106 8.18 6.15 25.79
CA ALA A 106 9.54 6.30 26.29
C ALA A 106 10.51 6.70 25.18
N ARG A 107 10.39 6.08 23.99
CA ARG A 107 11.21 6.40 22.82
C ARG A 107 11.00 7.85 22.36
N ILE A 108 9.77 8.34 22.34
CA ILE A 108 9.45 9.74 21.98
C ILE A 108 10.11 10.69 22.98
N THR A 109 9.87 10.49 24.27
CA THR A 109 10.39 11.33 25.35
C THR A 109 11.92 11.38 25.32
N LYS A 110 12.57 10.22 25.15
CA LYS A 110 14.03 10.11 25.03
C LYS A 110 14.58 10.79 23.78
N PHE A 111 13.95 10.58 22.61
CA PHE A 111 14.43 11.13 21.34
C PHE A 111 14.40 12.67 21.34
N LEU A 112 13.35 13.25 21.92
CA LEU A 112 13.13 14.70 21.99
C LEU A 112 13.78 15.36 23.22
N SER A 113 14.45 14.60 24.09
CA SER A 113 15.01 15.06 25.37
C SER A 113 13.99 15.74 26.27
N LEU A 114 12.75 15.22 26.32
CA LEU A 114 11.69 15.75 27.17
C LEU A 114 11.75 15.12 28.58
N GLN A 115 11.30 15.87 29.59
CA GLN A 115 11.16 15.36 30.96
C GLN A 115 9.90 14.52 31.15
N THR A 116 8.87 14.82 30.36
CA THR A 116 7.56 14.15 30.41
C THR A 116 7.12 13.78 29.00
N THR A 117 6.26 12.77 28.91
CA THR A 117 5.65 12.37 27.65
C THR A 117 4.79 13.51 27.12
N PRO A 118 4.96 13.91 25.84
CA PRO A 118 4.12 14.95 25.24
C PRO A 118 2.67 14.46 25.13
N ALA A 119 1.73 15.40 24.99
CA ALA A 119 0.33 15.05 24.75
C ALA A 119 0.21 14.20 23.47
N VAL A 120 -0.60 13.15 23.55
CA VAL A 120 -0.90 12.19 22.48
C VAL A 120 -2.40 12.23 22.24
N ILE A 121 -2.80 12.44 20.98
CA ILE A 121 -4.17 12.28 20.53
C ILE A 121 -4.44 10.80 20.26
N VAL A 122 -5.63 10.35 20.63
CA VAL A 122 -6.13 9.00 20.41
C VAL A 122 -7.35 9.08 19.52
N GLU A 123 -7.34 8.34 18.42
CA GLU A 123 -8.46 8.23 17.49
C GLU A 123 -8.74 6.76 17.16
N PRO A 124 -9.99 6.38 16.85
CA PRO A 124 -10.31 5.04 16.37
C PRO A 124 -9.58 4.73 15.07
N LYS A 125 -9.04 3.53 14.97
CA LYS A 125 -8.44 3.02 13.74
C LYS A 125 -9.55 2.43 12.87
N ILE A 126 -10.08 3.26 11.97
CA ILE A 126 -11.20 2.93 11.09
C ILE A 126 -10.79 1.80 10.13
N ASP A 127 -11.59 0.73 10.05
CA ASP A 127 -11.36 -0.37 9.11
C ASP A 127 -12.04 -0.10 7.76
N GLY A 128 -11.36 0.69 6.92
CA GLY A 128 -11.88 1.13 5.63
C GLY A 128 -10.82 1.18 4.52
N VAL A 129 -10.98 2.17 3.65
CA VAL A 129 -10.06 2.45 2.55
C VAL A 129 -9.57 3.87 2.63
N SER A 130 -8.25 4.02 2.78
CA SER A 130 -7.63 5.34 2.84
C SER A 130 -7.77 6.08 1.51
N LEU A 131 -8.14 7.35 1.62
CA LEU A 131 -8.42 8.24 0.51
C LEU A 131 -7.74 9.61 0.75
N SER A 132 -7.20 10.16 -0.33
CA SER A 132 -6.63 11.51 -0.39
C SER A 132 -7.52 12.39 -1.24
N LEU A 133 -7.94 13.54 -0.70
CA LEU A 133 -8.79 14.54 -1.35
C LEU A 133 -7.99 15.81 -1.58
N THR A 134 -7.82 16.24 -2.82
CA THR A 134 -7.19 17.53 -3.15
C THR A 134 -8.27 18.58 -3.34
N TYR A 135 -8.18 19.65 -2.55
CA TYR A 135 -8.96 20.86 -2.71
C TYR A 135 -8.06 21.99 -3.21
N GLU A 136 -8.47 22.67 -4.28
CA GLU A 136 -7.83 23.88 -4.78
C GLU A 136 -8.76 25.06 -4.60
N ASN A 137 -8.29 26.08 -3.88
CA ASN A 137 -9.11 27.23 -3.46
C ASN A 137 -10.45 26.79 -2.84
N GLY A 138 -10.39 25.71 -2.05
CA GLY A 138 -11.53 25.12 -1.35
C GLY A 138 -12.47 24.26 -2.21
N THR A 139 -12.21 24.06 -3.51
CA THR A 139 -13.04 23.20 -4.38
C THR A 139 -12.39 21.85 -4.58
N LEU A 140 -13.15 20.76 -4.44
CA LEU A 140 -12.63 19.40 -4.67
C LEU A 140 -12.26 19.23 -6.14
N THR A 141 -10.97 19.04 -6.42
CA THR A 141 -10.44 18.86 -7.78
C THR A 141 -10.04 17.42 -8.07
N GLN A 142 -9.58 16.69 -7.05
CA GLN A 142 -9.09 15.32 -7.24
C GLN A 142 -9.29 14.46 -5.99
N ALA A 143 -9.51 13.16 -6.19
CA ALA A 143 -9.45 12.16 -5.13
C ALA A 143 -8.66 10.92 -5.57
N LEU A 144 -7.68 10.52 -4.77
CA LEU A 144 -6.81 9.37 -5.04
C LEU A 144 -6.94 8.30 -3.95
N THR A 145 -7.04 7.04 -4.35
CA THR A 145 -6.84 5.91 -3.42
C THR A 145 -5.39 5.87 -2.93
N ARG A 146 -5.12 5.19 -1.82
CA ARG A 146 -3.73 5.05 -1.33
C ARG A 146 -2.78 4.40 -2.34
N GLY A 147 -3.25 3.35 -3.01
CA GLY A 147 -2.40 2.49 -3.84
C GLY A 147 -1.20 1.91 -3.08
N ASP A 148 0.02 2.12 -3.59
CA ASP A 148 1.26 1.70 -2.93
C ASP A 148 1.81 2.74 -1.92
N GLY A 149 1.13 3.88 -1.78
CA GLY A 149 1.53 4.99 -0.94
C GLY A 149 2.26 6.10 -1.70
N GLU A 150 2.78 5.84 -2.90
CA GLU A 150 3.36 6.86 -3.79
C GLU A 150 2.45 7.17 -4.97
N VAL A 151 1.72 6.18 -5.48
CA VAL A 151 0.82 6.28 -6.61
C VAL A 151 -0.54 5.68 -6.23
N GLY A 152 -1.58 6.48 -6.45
CA GLY A 152 -2.99 6.13 -6.22
C GLY A 152 -3.78 6.00 -7.51
N GLU A 153 -4.98 5.41 -7.43
CA GLU A 153 -5.96 5.44 -8.52
C GLU A 153 -6.85 6.68 -8.38
N ASP A 154 -7.07 7.41 -9.47
CA ASP A 154 -7.98 8.55 -9.52
C ASP A 154 -9.44 8.08 -9.49
N VAL A 155 -10.09 8.29 -8.35
CA VAL A 155 -11.48 7.93 -8.07
C VAL A 155 -12.37 9.16 -7.90
N THR A 156 -11.98 10.29 -8.49
CA THR A 156 -12.66 11.59 -8.30
C THR A 156 -14.15 11.53 -8.63
N ALA A 157 -14.54 10.85 -9.71
CA ALA A 157 -15.94 10.72 -10.12
C ALA A 157 -16.77 9.96 -9.06
N ASN A 158 -16.24 8.86 -8.53
CA ASN A 158 -16.86 8.05 -7.47
C ASN A 158 -16.95 8.82 -6.15
N VAL A 159 -15.90 9.54 -5.79
CA VAL A 159 -15.85 10.30 -4.54
C VAL A 159 -16.86 11.45 -4.53
N ARG A 160 -17.11 12.09 -5.68
CA ARG A 160 -18.17 13.12 -5.82
C ARG A 160 -19.57 12.61 -5.52
N THR A 161 -19.80 11.29 -5.51
CA THR A 161 -21.12 10.71 -5.17
C THR A 161 -21.27 10.41 -3.68
N ILE A 162 -20.20 10.55 -2.87
CA ILE A 162 -20.23 10.29 -1.43
C ILE A 162 -20.81 11.51 -0.71
N LYS A 163 -21.99 11.34 -0.10
CA LYS A 163 -22.82 12.44 0.40
C LYS A 163 -22.15 13.35 1.43
N ASN A 164 -21.29 12.81 2.29
CA ASN A 164 -20.66 13.56 3.38
C ASN A 164 -19.29 14.15 3.00
N ILE A 165 -18.91 14.10 1.71
CA ILE A 165 -17.73 14.79 1.19
C ILE A 165 -18.19 16.09 0.50
N PRO A 166 -17.84 17.26 1.04
CA PRO A 166 -18.27 18.52 0.46
C PRO A 166 -17.55 18.79 -0.87
N ALA A 167 -18.30 19.16 -1.91
CA ALA A 167 -17.69 19.61 -3.17
C ALA A 167 -16.87 20.90 -3.01
N LYS A 168 -17.22 21.71 -2.00
CA LYS A 168 -16.52 22.94 -1.61
C LYS A 168 -16.42 23.02 -0.09
N LEU A 169 -15.23 23.30 0.43
CA LEU A 169 -14.98 23.49 1.86
C LEU A 169 -15.77 24.70 2.39
N THR A 170 -16.32 24.56 3.60
CA THR A 170 -17.06 25.62 4.31
C THR A 170 -16.07 26.61 4.93
N THR A 171 -15.48 27.47 4.11
CA THR A 171 -14.58 28.55 4.57
C THR A 171 -14.53 29.69 3.56
N ASN A 172 -14.35 30.91 4.06
CA ASN A 172 -14.14 32.10 3.24
C ASN A 172 -12.66 32.31 2.86
N THR A 173 -11.75 31.61 3.54
CA THR A 173 -10.30 31.71 3.34
C THR A 173 -9.70 30.32 3.16
N PRO A 174 -10.09 29.57 2.11
CA PRO A 174 -9.50 28.26 1.87
C PRO A 174 -8.02 28.42 1.51
N PRO A 175 -7.16 27.45 1.89
CA PRO A 175 -5.83 27.34 1.33
C PRO A 175 -5.89 27.29 -0.20
N GLN A 176 -4.83 27.78 -0.86
CA GLN A 176 -4.71 27.68 -2.31
C GLN A 176 -4.75 26.22 -2.76
N LEU A 177 -4.07 25.36 -2.00
CA LEU A 177 -4.05 23.92 -2.18
C LEU A 177 -4.11 23.27 -0.79
N ILE A 178 -4.93 22.25 -0.62
CA ILE A 178 -4.83 21.37 0.53
C ILE A 178 -5.22 19.94 0.18
N GLU A 179 -4.38 19.00 0.57
CA GLU A 179 -4.67 17.59 0.54
C GLU A 179 -5.25 17.16 1.89
N VAL A 180 -6.49 16.70 1.92
CA VAL A 180 -7.17 16.14 3.10
C VAL A 180 -7.14 14.62 3.00
N ARG A 181 -6.70 13.96 4.07
CA ARG A 181 -6.60 12.49 4.15
C ARG A 181 -7.60 11.94 5.15
N GLY A 182 -8.18 10.80 4.80
CA GLY A 182 -9.18 10.14 5.63
C GLY A 182 -9.44 8.72 5.21
N GLU A 183 -10.47 8.12 5.81
CA GLU A 183 -10.91 6.76 5.51
C GLU A 183 -12.33 6.77 4.94
N VAL A 184 -12.53 6.07 3.83
CA VAL A 184 -13.86 5.70 3.33
C VAL A 184 -14.30 4.41 4.01
N TYR A 185 -15.51 4.38 4.54
CA TYR A 185 -16.09 3.22 5.23
C TYR A 185 -17.57 3.05 4.90
N ILE A 186 -18.13 1.91 5.34
CA ILE A 186 -19.57 1.64 5.39
C ILE A 186 -19.91 1.30 6.84
N SER A 187 -21.01 1.84 7.36
CA SER A 187 -21.47 1.53 8.72
C SER A 187 -21.82 0.05 8.86
N GLU A 188 -21.76 -0.50 10.07
CA GLU A 188 -22.11 -1.92 10.30
C GLU A 188 -23.57 -2.21 9.88
N GLU A 189 -24.48 -1.28 10.18
CA GLU A 189 -25.89 -1.37 9.82
C GLU A 189 -26.11 -1.33 8.30
N ASP A 190 -25.48 -0.36 7.62
CA ASP A 190 -25.60 -0.22 6.16
C ASP A 190 -24.93 -1.37 5.42
N PHE A 191 -23.86 -1.92 5.97
CA PHE A 191 -23.20 -3.12 5.44
C PHE A 191 -24.13 -4.33 5.50
N ALA A 192 -24.82 -4.55 6.62
CA ALA A 192 -25.78 -5.63 6.77
C ALA A 192 -26.91 -5.52 5.73
N LYS A 193 -27.49 -4.32 5.58
CA LYS A 193 -28.52 -4.02 4.56
C LYS A 193 -28.01 -4.25 3.14
N LEU A 194 -26.79 -3.81 2.85
CA LEU A 194 -26.17 -4.01 1.55
C LEU A 194 -26.01 -5.49 1.21
N ASN A 195 -25.55 -6.29 2.16
CA ASN A 195 -25.40 -7.72 1.97
C ASN A 195 -26.73 -8.46 1.83
N GLU A 196 -27.77 -8.04 2.55
CA GLU A 196 -29.14 -8.58 2.38
C GLU A 196 -29.67 -8.31 0.96
N GLN A 197 -29.48 -7.10 0.45
CA GLN A 197 -29.84 -6.74 -0.94
C GLN A 197 -29.06 -7.56 -1.98
N GLN A 198 -27.75 -7.77 -1.75
CA GLN A 198 -26.91 -8.59 -2.62
C GLN A 198 -27.36 -10.05 -2.62
N ALA A 199 -27.66 -10.61 -1.45
CA ALA A 199 -28.15 -11.98 -1.33
C ALA A 199 -29.50 -12.18 -2.02
N THR A 200 -30.43 -11.23 -1.85
CA THR A 200 -31.77 -11.28 -2.46
C THR A 200 -31.70 -11.19 -3.99
N SER A 201 -30.75 -10.44 -4.53
CA SER A 201 -30.52 -10.32 -5.98
C SER A 201 -29.64 -11.43 -6.58
N GLY A 202 -29.21 -12.42 -5.77
CA GLY A 202 -28.28 -13.47 -6.22
C GLY A 202 -26.86 -12.97 -6.51
N SER A 203 -26.55 -11.74 -6.14
CA SER A 203 -25.24 -11.11 -6.30
C SER A 203 -24.27 -11.55 -5.21
N LYS A 204 -22.97 -11.41 -5.47
CA LYS A 204 -21.92 -11.74 -4.50
C LYS A 204 -22.01 -10.82 -3.28
N VAL A 205 -22.19 -11.42 -2.10
CA VAL A 205 -22.10 -10.72 -0.81
C VAL A 205 -20.65 -10.37 -0.48
N PHE A 206 -20.46 -9.27 0.24
CA PHE A 206 -19.16 -8.85 0.72
C PHE A 206 -18.84 -9.55 2.04
N ALA A 207 -17.56 -9.88 2.23
CA ALA A 207 -17.13 -10.54 3.46
C ALA A 207 -17.22 -9.59 4.66
N ASN A 208 -16.60 -8.41 4.57
CA ASN A 208 -16.54 -7.41 5.64
C ASN A 208 -16.80 -5.99 5.12
N PRO A 209 -17.07 -5.01 6.02
CA PRO A 209 -17.30 -3.61 5.65
C PRO A 209 -16.18 -2.99 4.84
N ARG A 210 -14.92 -3.30 5.17
CA ARG A 210 -13.74 -2.81 4.44
C ARG A 210 -13.73 -3.21 2.96
N ASN A 211 -13.98 -4.49 2.69
CA ASN A 211 -14.04 -5.03 1.33
C ASN A 211 -15.25 -4.47 0.57
N ALA A 212 -16.37 -4.28 1.27
CA ALA A 212 -17.54 -3.61 0.70
C ALA A 212 -17.23 -2.17 0.33
N ALA A 213 -16.55 -1.41 1.19
CA ALA A 213 -16.13 -0.04 0.92
C ALA A 213 -15.17 0.02 -0.28
N ALA A 214 -14.14 -0.83 -0.30
CA ALA A 214 -13.18 -0.91 -1.40
C ALA A 214 -13.83 -1.24 -2.74
N GLY A 215 -14.68 -2.26 -2.76
CA GLY A 215 -15.42 -2.66 -3.95
C GLY A 215 -16.39 -1.58 -4.42
N SER A 216 -17.09 -0.93 -3.49
CA SER A 216 -18.07 0.12 -3.79
C SER A 216 -17.44 1.40 -4.31
N LEU A 217 -16.26 1.76 -3.82
CA LEU A 217 -15.52 2.95 -4.26
C LEU A 217 -14.90 2.76 -5.65
N ARG A 218 -14.42 1.56 -5.96
CA ARG A 218 -13.68 1.25 -7.21
C ARG A 218 -14.61 0.71 -8.31
N GLN A 219 -15.68 1.45 -8.61
CA GLN A 219 -16.61 1.13 -9.69
C GLN A 219 -16.32 1.98 -10.92
N LEU A 220 -16.22 1.37 -12.10
CA LEU A 220 -16.02 2.13 -13.35
C LEU A 220 -17.22 3.02 -13.68
N ASP A 221 -18.40 2.64 -13.22
CA ASP A 221 -19.60 3.48 -13.24
C ASP A 221 -19.83 4.08 -11.85
N SER A 222 -19.68 5.40 -11.75
CA SER A 222 -19.90 6.13 -10.50
C SER A 222 -21.35 6.08 -10.01
N ALA A 223 -22.32 5.78 -10.87
CA ALA A 223 -23.71 5.59 -10.45
C ALA A 223 -23.86 4.37 -9.52
N ILE A 224 -23.04 3.34 -9.72
CA ILE A 224 -22.97 2.20 -8.80
C ILE A 224 -22.42 2.66 -7.45
N THR A 225 -21.38 3.50 -7.41
CA THR A 225 -20.89 4.06 -6.15
C THR A 225 -21.94 4.93 -5.47
N ALA A 226 -22.71 5.71 -6.23
CA ALA A 226 -23.76 6.58 -5.70
C ALA A 226 -24.88 5.81 -4.98
N SER A 227 -25.17 4.57 -5.40
CA SER A 227 -26.15 3.71 -4.74
C SER A 227 -25.62 3.03 -3.48
N ARG A 228 -24.30 3.11 -3.22
CA ARG A 228 -23.66 2.48 -2.06
C ARG A 228 -23.62 3.47 -0.90
N PRO A 229 -23.85 3.00 0.34
CA PRO A 229 -23.86 3.84 1.54
C PRO A 229 -22.44 4.16 2.04
N LEU A 230 -21.59 4.69 1.17
CA LEU A 230 -20.24 5.11 1.53
C LEU A 230 -20.28 6.38 2.38
N GLN A 231 -19.39 6.44 3.37
CA GLN A 231 -19.11 7.63 4.16
C GLN A 231 -17.59 7.84 4.27
N PHE A 232 -17.19 9.07 4.58
CA PHE A 232 -15.78 9.47 4.75
C PHE A 232 -15.54 10.19 6.07
N LEU A 233 -14.42 9.87 6.74
CA LEU A 233 -13.93 10.59 7.92
C LEU A 233 -12.52 11.12 7.66
N ALA A 234 -12.33 12.43 7.80
CA ALA A 234 -11.04 13.10 7.67
C ALA A 234 -10.27 13.04 9.00
N TYR A 235 -8.98 12.70 8.94
CA TYR A 235 -8.12 12.56 10.13
C TYR A 235 -6.70 13.12 9.96
N ALA A 236 -6.31 13.56 8.75
CA ALA A 236 -4.98 14.08 8.46
C ALA A 236 -4.98 15.01 7.25
N ILE A 237 -3.84 15.66 7.01
CA ILE A 237 -3.56 16.42 5.79
C ILE A 237 -2.24 15.97 5.15
N GLY A 238 -2.12 16.16 3.84
CA GLY A 238 -0.89 16.00 3.06
C GLY A 238 -0.30 17.36 2.68
N GLU A 239 0.03 17.55 1.39
CA GLU A 239 0.56 18.82 0.89
C GLU A 239 -0.46 19.96 1.10
N THR A 240 0.02 21.13 1.52
CA THR A 240 -0.80 22.34 1.64
C THR A 240 -0.02 23.58 1.23
N GLN A 241 -0.71 24.54 0.61
CA GLN A 241 -0.16 25.82 0.19
C GLN A 241 -1.14 26.94 0.60
N PRO A 242 -0.70 27.96 1.35
CA PRO A 242 0.65 28.12 1.91
C PRO A 242 0.95 27.10 3.03
N ALA A 243 2.23 26.82 3.29
CA ALA A 243 2.64 25.92 4.37
C ALA A 243 2.17 26.37 5.76
N SER A 244 1.91 27.68 5.93
CA SER A 244 1.32 28.24 7.15
C SER A 244 -0.13 27.81 7.41
N ALA A 245 -0.78 27.15 6.46
CA ALA A 245 -2.11 26.58 6.64
C ALA A 245 -2.10 25.26 7.45
N VAL A 246 -0.92 24.69 7.76
CA VAL A 246 -0.80 23.54 8.65
C VAL A 246 -1.17 23.97 10.08
N PRO A 247 -2.18 23.35 10.73
CA PRO A 247 -2.53 23.64 12.11
C PRO A 247 -1.39 23.29 13.08
N ALA A 248 -1.33 23.96 14.23
CA ALA A 248 -0.24 23.77 15.20
C ALA A 248 -0.26 22.41 15.93
N SER A 249 -1.43 21.76 16.00
CA SER A 249 -1.61 20.47 16.66
C SER A 249 -2.62 19.58 15.93
N GLU A 250 -2.63 18.28 16.24
CA GLU A 250 -3.63 17.33 15.73
C GLU A 250 -5.04 17.70 16.20
N THR A 251 -5.20 18.14 17.45
CA THR A 251 -6.49 18.63 17.95
C THR A 251 -6.99 19.82 17.10
N ALA A 252 -6.13 20.82 16.87
CA ALA A 252 -6.47 21.98 16.05
C ALA A 252 -6.75 21.58 14.59
N LEU A 253 -6.08 20.55 14.08
CA LEU A 253 -6.36 20.00 12.76
C LEU A 253 -7.76 19.41 12.68
N ILE A 254 -8.15 18.57 13.64
CA ILE A 254 -9.48 17.97 13.68
C ILE A 254 -10.56 19.06 13.75
N GLU A 255 -10.39 20.05 14.62
CA GLU A 255 -11.29 21.21 14.73
C GLU A 255 -11.37 22.00 13.41
N THR A 256 -10.24 22.20 12.73
CA THR A 256 -10.18 22.89 11.44
C THR A 256 -10.94 22.13 10.37
N LEU A 257 -10.74 20.81 10.26
CA LEU A 257 -11.45 19.96 9.29
C LEU A 257 -12.96 19.98 9.53
N GLN A 258 -13.39 19.91 10.79
CA GLN A 258 -14.80 20.06 11.17
C GLN A 258 -15.36 21.42 10.76
N SER A 259 -14.62 22.50 11.00
CA SER A 259 -15.02 23.85 10.61
C SER A 259 -15.20 24.01 9.09
N TRP A 260 -14.47 23.23 8.30
CA TRP A 260 -14.59 23.19 6.83
C TRP A 260 -15.74 22.30 6.33
N GLY A 261 -16.54 21.73 7.22
CA GLY A 261 -17.71 20.91 6.88
C GLY A 261 -17.37 19.43 6.63
N LEU A 262 -16.18 18.96 7.01
CA LEU A 262 -15.82 17.56 6.96
C LEU A 262 -16.18 16.86 8.27
N GLN A 263 -16.57 15.59 8.19
CA GLN A 263 -16.72 14.76 9.38
C GLN A 263 -15.35 14.19 9.81
N THR A 264 -15.13 14.07 11.11
CA THR A 264 -13.87 13.57 11.70
C THR A 264 -14.17 12.51 12.76
N PRO A 265 -13.23 11.60 13.07
CA PRO A 265 -13.45 10.62 14.11
C PRO A 265 -13.54 11.26 15.51
N GLN A 266 -14.08 10.51 16.47
CA GLN A 266 -14.02 10.91 17.88
C GLN A 266 -12.57 10.84 18.36
N ILE A 267 -12.12 11.87 19.07
CA ILE A 267 -10.75 11.97 19.59
C ILE A 267 -10.75 12.04 21.11
N ALA A 268 -9.68 11.53 21.71
CA ALA A 268 -9.30 11.77 23.10
C ALA A 268 -7.85 12.27 23.15
N THR A 269 -7.42 12.82 24.29
CA THR A 269 -6.04 13.29 24.47
C THR A 269 -5.55 12.93 25.87
N THR A 270 -4.32 12.44 25.95
CA THR A 270 -3.65 12.10 27.22
C THR A 270 -2.15 12.38 27.10
N ALA A 271 -1.48 12.56 28.23
CA ALA A 271 -0.03 12.74 28.30
C ALA A 271 0.68 11.60 29.07
N SER A 272 0.01 10.45 29.24
CA SER A 272 0.58 9.29 29.93
C SER A 272 0.26 7.97 29.21
N SER A 273 1.18 7.00 29.33
CA SER A 273 0.96 5.63 28.84
C SER A 273 -0.22 4.97 29.55
N SER A 274 -0.36 5.17 30.86
CA SER A 274 -1.52 4.67 31.63
C SER A 274 -2.85 5.18 31.07
N GLY A 275 -2.94 6.48 30.74
CA GLY A 275 -4.14 7.05 30.14
C GLY A 275 -4.43 6.49 28.74
N LEU A 276 -3.39 6.15 27.96
CA LEU A 276 -3.58 5.47 26.68
C LEU A 276 -4.19 4.07 26.87
N MET A 277 -3.77 3.35 27.91
CA MET A 277 -4.28 2.02 28.24
C MET A 277 -5.71 2.05 28.79
N ASP A 278 -6.06 3.06 29.59
CA ASP A 278 -7.43 3.28 30.07
C ASP A 278 -8.39 3.52 28.91
N ILE A 279 -8.01 4.43 28.00
CA ILE A 279 -8.76 4.71 26.77
C ILE A 279 -8.87 3.45 25.92
N TYR A 280 -7.76 2.72 25.73
CA TYR A 280 -7.76 1.47 24.96
C TYR A 280 -8.73 0.44 25.51
N THR A 281 -8.76 0.23 26.82
CA THR A 281 -9.63 -0.76 27.48
C THR A 281 -11.11 -0.40 27.30
N ASP A 282 -11.46 0.88 27.47
CA ASP A 282 -12.82 1.37 27.24
C ASP A 282 -13.25 1.19 25.78
N TRP A 283 -12.40 1.57 24.83
CA TRP A 283 -12.68 1.39 23.41
C TRP A 283 -12.76 -0.08 23.00
N GLN A 284 -11.87 -0.93 23.49
CA GLN A 284 -11.90 -2.37 23.20
C GLN A 284 -13.21 -3.01 23.68
N THR A 285 -13.62 -2.69 24.90
CA THR A 285 -14.83 -3.23 25.52
C THR A 285 -16.10 -2.79 24.78
N ASN A 286 -16.11 -1.54 24.30
CA ASN A 286 -17.30 -0.91 23.74
C ASN A 286 -17.19 -0.66 22.22
N ARG A 287 -16.29 -1.36 21.50
CA ARG A 287 -15.96 -1.03 20.11
C ARG A 287 -17.15 -1.06 19.14
N HIS A 288 -18.12 -1.96 19.36
CA HIS A 288 -19.32 -2.10 18.51
C HIS A 288 -20.47 -1.16 18.89
N THR A 289 -20.36 -0.43 20.01
CA THR A 289 -21.42 0.47 20.50
C THR A 289 -20.98 1.93 20.53
N LYS A 290 -19.68 2.22 20.58
CA LYS A 290 -19.14 3.58 20.56
C LYS A 290 -19.29 4.26 19.21
N VAL A 291 -19.06 3.52 18.13
CA VAL A 291 -19.07 4.05 16.76
C VAL A 291 -19.88 3.14 15.83
N PRO A 292 -20.53 3.68 14.80
CA PRO A 292 -21.39 2.90 13.91
C PRO A 292 -20.59 2.13 12.83
N TYR A 293 -19.27 2.05 12.93
CA TYR A 293 -18.39 1.48 11.93
C TYR A 293 -17.31 0.60 12.55
N ALA A 294 -16.81 -0.36 11.77
CA ALA A 294 -15.78 -1.27 12.22
C ALA A 294 -14.45 -0.54 12.49
N ILE A 295 -13.81 -0.90 13.61
CA ILE A 295 -12.49 -0.42 14.01
C ILE A 295 -11.60 -1.60 14.41
N ASP A 296 -10.33 -1.56 14.02
CA ASP A 296 -9.35 -2.63 14.29
C ASP A 296 -8.34 -2.28 15.39
N GLY A 297 -8.53 -1.12 16.05
CA GLY A 297 -7.67 -0.64 17.12
C GLY A 297 -7.83 0.84 17.34
N LEU A 298 -6.81 1.44 17.95
CA LEU A 298 -6.65 2.88 18.12
C LEU A 298 -5.37 3.36 17.45
N VAL A 299 -5.37 4.61 16.97
CA VAL A 299 -4.18 5.30 16.50
C VAL A 299 -3.78 6.34 17.53
N TYR A 300 -2.52 6.32 17.91
CA TYR A 300 -1.90 7.30 18.79
C TYR A 300 -1.00 8.20 17.96
N LYS A 301 -1.15 9.53 18.09
CA LYS A 301 -0.27 10.50 17.43
C LYS A 301 0.20 11.53 18.46
N VAL A 302 1.48 11.92 18.41
CA VAL A 302 1.95 13.09 19.20
C VAL A 302 1.14 14.31 18.76
N ASN A 303 0.51 15.01 19.70
CA ASN A 303 -0.45 16.07 19.36
C ASN A 303 0.22 17.29 18.71
N ASP A 304 1.43 17.65 19.15
CA ASP A 304 2.16 18.84 18.67
C ASP A 304 2.87 18.59 17.32
N LYS A 305 2.55 19.39 16.29
CA LYS A 305 3.10 19.24 14.93
C LYS A 305 4.58 19.62 14.82
N ALA A 306 5.07 20.54 15.65
CA ALA A 306 6.49 20.86 15.71
C ALA A 306 7.29 19.67 16.28
N LEU A 307 6.75 18.98 17.29
CA LEU A 307 7.35 17.74 17.80
C LEU A 307 7.30 16.61 16.76
N GLN A 308 6.21 16.47 16.00
CA GLN A 308 6.15 15.52 14.88
C GLN A 308 7.26 15.77 13.85
N SER A 309 7.47 17.05 13.47
CA SER A 309 8.53 17.42 12.53
C SER A 309 9.93 17.09 13.05
N ARG A 310 10.18 17.26 14.36
CA ARG A 310 11.45 16.90 14.99
C ARG A 310 11.67 15.38 15.02
N LEU A 311 10.63 14.62 15.36
CA LEU A 311 10.64 13.15 15.37
C LEU A 311 10.89 12.59 13.96
N GLY A 312 10.26 13.18 12.94
CA GLY A 312 10.40 12.73 11.56
C GLY A 312 9.84 11.33 11.32
N GLU A 313 10.33 10.69 10.25
CA GLU A 313 9.84 9.40 9.76
C GLU A 313 10.97 8.37 9.67
N LEU A 314 10.61 7.10 9.73
CA LEU A 314 11.39 5.96 9.24
C LEU A 314 10.98 5.67 7.78
N ALA A 315 11.69 4.77 7.09
CA ALA A 315 11.45 4.46 5.67
C ALA A 315 9.98 4.23 5.29
N ARG A 316 9.15 3.68 6.18
CA ARG A 316 7.73 3.39 5.90
C ARG A 316 6.73 3.91 6.94
N THR A 317 7.20 4.37 8.10
CA THR A 317 6.34 4.73 9.24
C THR A 317 6.79 6.00 9.95
N PRO A 318 5.88 6.87 10.40
CA PRO A 318 6.23 8.02 11.23
C PRO A 318 6.70 7.56 12.61
N ARG A 319 7.70 8.26 13.20
CA ARG A 319 8.11 7.97 14.59
C ARG A 319 7.10 8.48 15.63
N TRP A 320 6.29 9.44 15.22
CA TRP A 320 5.35 10.18 16.06
C TRP A 320 3.94 9.57 16.11
N ALA A 321 3.69 8.46 15.41
CA ALA A 321 2.40 7.77 15.46
C ALA A 321 2.53 6.24 15.43
N ILE A 322 1.60 5.56 16.10
CA ILE A 322 1.52 4.10 16.18
C ILE A 322 0.05 3.65 16.21
N ALA A 323 -0.23 2.48 15.62
CA ALA A 323 -1.53 1.81 15.68
C ALA A 323 -1.51 0.73 16.77
N HIS A 324 -2.25 0.92 17.86
CA HIS A 324 -2.47 -0.08 18.89
C HIS A 324 -3.66 -0.96 18.51
N LYS A 325 -3.39 -2.15 17.97
CA LYS A 325 -4.41 -3.05 17.44
C LYS A 325 -5.13 -3.79 18.55
N PHE A 326 -6.45 -3.97 18.37
CA PHE A 326 -7.20 -4.87 19.24
C PHE A 326 -6.75 -6.32 19.05
N PRO A 327 -6.93 -7.18 20.08
CA PRO A 327 -6.73 -8.61 19.90
C PRO A 327 -7.68 -9.10 18.82
N PRO A 328 -7.20 -10.00 17.94
CA PRO A 328 -8.04 -10.54 16.88
C PRO A 328 -9.19 -11.32 17.48
N GLU A 329 -10.35 -11.28 16.82
CA GLU A 329 -11.45 -12.15 17.19
C GLU A 329 -11.04 -13.60 16.97
N GLN A 330 -11.33 -14.45 17.96
CA GLN A 330 -11.10 -15.89 17.88
C GLN A 330 -12.43 -16.61 17.64
N ALA A 331 -12.42 -17.63 16.80
CA ALA A 331 -13.51 -18.59 16.69
C ALA A 331 -12.98 -20.02 16.83
N THR A 332 -13.88 -20.98 17.07
CA THR A 332 -13.52 -22.40 17.08
C THR A 332 -14.05 -23.09 15.84
N THR A 333 -13.27 -23.99 15.25
CA THR A 333 -13.69 -24.79 14.10
C THR A 333 -12.98 -26.15 14.08
N LEU A 334 -13.43 -27.05 13.20
CA LEU A 334 -12.83 -28.37 13.02
C LEU A 334 -11.64 -28.31 12.05
N LEU A 335 -10.53 -28.92 12.43
CA LEU A 335 -9.36 -29.16 11.58
C LEU A 335 -9.52 -30.46 10.79
N HIS A 336 -9.80 -30.35 9.49
CA HIS A 336 -10.01 -31.51 8.60
C HIS A 336 -8.74 -32.17 8.13
N ASN A 337 -7.74 -31.36 7.78
CA ASN A 337 -6.49 -31.84 7.21
C ASN A 337 -5.38 -30.81 7.41
N ILE A 338 -4.13 -31.21 7.25
CA ILE A 338 -2.99 -30.31 7.16
C ILE A 338 -2.29 -30.60 5.83
N GLU A 339 -2.16 -29.57 5.00
CA GLU A 339 -1.42 -29.62 3.74
C GLU A 339 -0.10 -28.87 3.85
N ILE A 340 0.91 -29.29 3.10
CA ILE A 340 2.22 -28.63 3.09
C ILE A 340 2.37 -27.84 1.81
N GLN A 341 2.45 -26.53 1.94
CA GLN A 341 2.76 -25.61 0.85
C GLN A 341 4.27 -25.39 0.78
N VAL A 342 4.84 -25.39 -0.43
CA VAL A 342 6.25 -25.11 -0.65
C VAL A 342 6.38 -23.68 -1.14
N GLY A 343 6.94 -22.81 -0.30
CA GLY A 343 7.14 -21.40 -0.63
C GLY A 343 8.31 -21.16 -1.58
N ARG A 344 8.43 -19.92 -2.04
CA ARG A 344 9.49 -19.43 -2.96
C ARG A 344 10.91 -19.80 -2.55
N THR A 345 11.21 -19.75 -1.25
CA THR A 345 12.53 -20.06 -0.66
C THR A 345 12.66 -21.53 -0.24
N GLY A 346 11.78 -22.38 -0.77
CA GLY A 346 11.70 -23.79 -0.44
C GLY A 346 11.05 -24.11 0.90
N LYS A 347 10.66 -23.10 1.71
CA LYS A 347 10.01 -23.33 3.02
C LYS A 347 8.78 -24.24 2.88
N LEU A 348 8.74 -25.33 3.65
CA LEU A 348 7.58 -26.20 3.81
C LEU A 348 6.68 -25.62 4.91
N THR A 349 5.62 -24.94 4.51
CA THR A 349 4.66 -24.30 5.42
C THR A 349 3.44 -25.21 5.61
N PRO A 350 3.14 -25.68 6.84
CA PRO A 350 1.91 -26.39 7.10
C PRO A 350 0.70 -25.44 7.14
N VAL A 351 -0.34 -25.82 6.42
CA VAL A 351 -1.60 -25.07 6.31
C VAL A 351 -2.74 -25.97 6.74
N ALA A 352 -3.43 -25.55 7.80
CA ALA A 352 -4.65 -26.17 8.29
C ALA A 352 -5.79 -25.98 7.30
N LYS A 353 -6.48 -27.07 6.95
CA LYS A 353 -7.76 -27.08 6.23
C LYS A 353 -8.87 -27.18 7.24
N LEU A 354 -9.71 -26.15 7.28
CA LEU A 354 -10.68 -25.94 8.33
C LEU A 354 -12.11 -26.08 7.80
N ASN A 355 -13.02 -26.49 8.67
CA ASN A 355 -14.43 -26.20 8.44
C ASN A 355 -14.63 -24.67 8.31
N PRO A 356 -15.41 -24.20 7.31
CA PRO A 356 -15.67 -22.77 7.15
C PRO A 356 -16.17 -22.13 8.44
N VAL A 357 -15.45 -21.13 8.94
CA VAL A 357 -15.76 -20.43 10.19
C VAL A 357 -15.63 -18.92 10.02
N GLY A 358 -16.56 -18.15 10.58
CA GLY A 358 -16.46 -16.68 10.60
C GLY A 358 -15.46 -16.22 11.66
N VAL A 359 -14.45 -15.45 11.26
CA VAL A 359 -13.45 -14.84 12.15
C VAL A 359 -13.17 -13.42 11.68
N GLY A 360 -13.45 -12.39 12.50
CA GLY A 360 -13.19 -10.99 12.12
C GLY A 360 -13.84 -10.61 10.79
N GLY A 361 -15.13 -10.96 10.65
CA GLY A 361 -15.94 -10.67 9.46
C GLY A 361 -15.55 -11.39 8.17
N VAL A 362 -14.71 -12.43 8.18
CA VAL A 362 -14.46 -13.24 6.97
C VAL A 362 -14.62 -14.73 7.25
N THR A 363 -15.06 -15.49 6.25
CA THR A 363 -15.07 -16.96 6.33
C THR A 363 -13.66 -17.49 6.11
N VAL A 364 -13.09 -18.10 7.14
CA VAL A 364 -11.80 -18.76 7.13
C VAL A 364 -11.99 -20.24 6.84
N THR A 365 -11.29 -20.74 5.83
CA THR A 365 -11.21 -22.17 5.47
C THR A 365 -9.77 -22.71 5.51
N ASN A 366 -8.78 -21.82 5.58
CA ASN A 366 -7.37 -22.14 5.65
C ASN A 366 -6.72 -21.28 6.72
N ALA A 367 -5.81 -21.85 7.51
CA ALA A 367 -5.03 -21.12 8.50
C ALA A 367 -3.59 -21.64 8.56
N THR A 368 -2.62 -20.75 8.82
CA THR A 368 -1.22 -21.17 8.99
C THR A 368 -1.03 -21.93 10.30
N LEU A 369 -0.14 -22.92 10.27
CA LEU A 369 0.39 -23.63 11.43
C LEU A 369 1.90 -23.33 11.64
N HIS A 370 2.42 -22.32 10.95
CA HIS A 370 3.81 -21.84 11.03
C HIS A 370 4.89 -22.85 10.57
N ASN A 371 5.14 -23.91 11.34
CA ASN A 371 6.17 -24.93 11.09
C ASN A 371 5.92 -26.22 11.91
N GLU A 372 6.79 -27.23 11.75
CA GLU A 372 6.70 -28.51 12.47
C GLU A 372 6.74 -28.34 14.00
N ASP A 373 7.65 -27.50 14.49
CA ASP A 373 7.81 -27.25 15.92
C ASP A 373 6.53 -26.65 16.54
N TYR A 374 5.87 -25.73 15.83
CA TYR A 374 4.61 -25.13 16.28
C TYR A 374 3.49 -26.16 16.43
N ILE A 375 3.36 -27.09 15.47
CA ILE A 375 2.38 -28.19 15.52
C ILE A 375 2.67 -29.10 16.71
N SER A 376 3.92 -29.51 16.88
CA SER A 376 4.32 -30.47 17.91
C SER A 376 4.21 -29.90 19.32
N GLN A 377 4.65 -28.66 19.54
CA GLN A 377 4.57 -27.97 20.84
C GLN A 377 3.13 -27.77 21.33
N ARG A 378 2.17 -27.65 20.41
CA ARG A 378 0.74 -27.47 20.72
C ARG A 378 -0.08 -28.75 20.57
N ASP A 379 0.57 -29.87 20.27
CA ASP A 379 -0.05 -31.17 20.01
C ASP A 379 -1.26 -31.07 19.07
N ILE A 380 -1.14 -30.34 17.95
CA ILE A 380 -2.24 -30.14 17.01
C ILE A 380 -2.41 -31.39 16.14
N ARG A 381 -3.62 -31.94 16.09
CA ARG A 381 -3.95 -33.19 15.39
C ARG A 381 -5.03 -33.01 14.34
N ILE A 382 -4.97 -33.78 13.26
CA ILE A 382 -6.06 -33.85 12.29
C ILE A 382 -7.31 -34.39 12.99
N GLY A 383 -8.43 -33.70 12.85
CA GLY A 383 -9.69 -33.96 13.55
C GLY A 383 -9.93 -33.12 14.80
N ASP A 384 -8.94 -32.35 15.27
CA ASP A 384 -9.12 -31.49 16.44
C ASP A 384 -10.13 -30.36 16.20
N THR A 385 -10.83 -29.97 17.27
CA THR A 385 -11.48 -28.65 17.31
C THR A 385 -10.42 -27.63 17.76
N VAL A 386 -10.20 -26.60 16.95
CA VAL A 386 -9.11 -25.63 17.14
C VAL A 386 -9.63 -24.20 17.26
N PHE A 387 -8.93 -23.38 18.04
CA PHE A 387 -9.09 -21.93 18.02
C PHE A 387 -8.38 -21.34 16.81
N VAL A 388 -9.08 -20.51 16.06
CA VAL A 388 -8.61 -19.83 14.87
C VAL A 388 -8.80 -18.34 15.05
N GLU A 389 -7.77 -17.57 14.75
CA GLU A 389 -7.79 -16.11 14.83
C GLU A 389 -7.21 -15.50 13.56
N ARG A 390 -7.50 -14.23 13.31
CA ARG A 390 -6.88 -13.46 12.24
C ARG A 390 -5.85 -12.51 12.79
N ALA A 391 -4.59 -12.95 12.88
CA ALA A 391 -3.52 -12.09 13.35
C ALA A 391 -3.41 -10.81 12.51
N GLY A 392 -3.54 -9.65 13.17
CA GLY A 392 -3.47 -8.33 12.54
C GLY A 392 -4.50 -8.08 11.44
N ASP A 393 -5.64 -8.79 11.45
CA ASP A 393 -6.74 -8.72 10.48
C ASP A 393 -6.37 -9.09 9.03
N VAL A 394 -5.32 -9.89 8.84
CA VAL A 394 -4.90 -10.32 7.50
C VAL A 394 -4.81 -11.83 7.39
N ILE A 395 -3.92 -12.47 8.16
CA ILE A 395 -3.58 -13.89 7.96
C ILE A 395 -4.23 -14.75 9.06
N PRO A 396 -5.12 -15.70 8.71
CA PRO A 396 -5.67 -16.63 9.69
C PRO A 396 -4.62 -17.61 10.20
N GLN A 397 -4.60 -17.87 11.51
CA GLN A 397 -3.72 -18.85 12.16
C GLN A 397 -4.48 -19.71 13.16
N VAL A 398 -4.02 -20.95 13.35
CA VAL A 398 -4.48 -21.81 14.44
C VAL A 398 -3.70 -21.46 15.71
N VAL A 399 -4.40 -21.09 16.77
CA VAL A 399 -3.81 -20.63 18.03
C VAL A 399 -3.49 -21.82 18.95
N SER A 400 -4.50 -22.66 19.17
CA SER A 400 -4.44 -23.80 20.07
C SER A 400 -5.56 -24.80 19.78
N VAL A 401 -5.46 -25.98 20.36
CA VAL A 401 -6.55 -26.96 20.40
C VAL A 401 -7.53 -26.58 21.50
N VAL A 402 -8.82 -26.80 21.28
CA VAL A 402 -9.85 -26.64 22.31
C VAL A 402 -9.79 -27.84 23.25
N GLU A 403 -9.18 -27.65 24.42
CA GLU A 403 -9.08 -28.68 25.45
C GLU A 403 -10.47 -29.21 25.85
N GLY A 404 -10.59 -30.53 25.99
CA GLY A 404 -11.87 -31.21 26.30
C GLY A 404 -12.79 -31.44 25.11
N LYS A 405 -12.52 -30.87 23.92
CA LYS A 405 -13.28 -31.14 22.68
C LYS A 405 -12.56 -32.01 21.66
N ARG A 406 -11.41 -32.60 22.02
CA ARG A 406 -10.66 -33.50 21.15
C ARG A 406 -11.43 -34.80 20.90
N PRO A 407 -11.80 -35.12 19.65
CA PRO A 407 -12.36 -36.42 19.33
C PRO A 407 -11.33 -37.54 19.52
N PRO A 408 -11.75 -38.74 19.96
CA PRO A 408 -10.85 -39.90 20.07
C PRO A 408 -10.30 -40.37 18.70
N THR A 409 -10.92 -39.96 17.60
CA THR A 409 -10.48 -40.24 16.23
C THR A 409 -9.37 -39.32 15.72
N SER A 410 -8.91 -38.37 16.53
CA SER A 410 -7.91 -37.39 16.10
C SER A 410 -6.53 -38.02 15.93
N THR A 411 -5.83 -37.70 14.85
CA THR A 411 -4.55 -38.32 14.48
C THR A 411 -3.39 -37.33 14.48
N PRO A 412 -2.24 -37.65 15.11
CA PRO A 412 -1.05 -36.81 15.03
C PRO A 412 -0.61 -36.59 13.58
N PHE A 413 -0.30 -35.35 13.23
CA PHE A 413 0.21 -35.02 11.91
C PHE A 413 1.69 -35.40 11.81
N LYS A 414 2.05 -36.15 10.75
CA LYS A 414 3.44 -36.48 10.44
C LYS A 414 3.95 -35.49 9.41
N PHE A 415 4.81 -34.58 9.85
CA PHE A 415 5.41 -33.60 8.96
C PHE A 415 6.33 -34.30 7.94
N PRO A 416 6.25 -33.97 6.64
CA PRO A 416 7.10 -34.60 5.65
C PRO A 416 8.50 -33.98 5.64
N HIS A 417 9.53 -34.83 5.72
CA HIS A 417 10.94 -34.43 5.54
C HIS A 417 11.43 -34.60 4.10
N VAL A 418 10.48 -34.69 3.17
CA VAL A 418 10.68 -34.60 1.72
C VAL A 418 9.74 -33.56 1.15
N CYS A 419 10.17 -32.85 0.12
CA CYS A 419 9.35 -31.85 -0.55
C CYS A 419 8.15 -32.53 -1.24
N PRO A 420 6.90 -32.15 -0.93
CA PRO A 420 5.72 -32.75 -1.58
C PRO A 420 5.63 -32.43 -3.08
N ALA A 421 6.31 -31.37 -3.55
CA ALA A 421 6.25 -30.93 -4.93
C ALA A 421 7.30 -31.58 -5.86
N CYS A 422 8.45 -32.00 -5.34
CA CYS A 422 9.53 -32.59 -6.16
C CYS A 422 10.21 -33.81 -5.52
N SER A 423 9.72 -34.28 -4.39
CA SER A 423 10.24 -35.43 -3.63
C SER A 423 11.70 -35.30 -3.17
N SER A 424 12.34 -34.14 -3.39
CA SER A 424 13.70 -33.88 -2.91
C SER A 424 13.75 -33.80 -1.39
N LYS A 425 14.88 -34.18 -0.79
CA LYS A 425 15.08 -34.10 0.65
C LYS A 425 14.83 -32.68 1.16
N ALA A 426 14.01 -32.55 2.20
CA ALA A 426 13.89 -31.30 2.93
C ALA A 426 15.02 -31.24 3.97
N VAL A 427 15.60 -30.06 4.16
CA VAL A 427 16.67 -29.81 5.13
C VAL A 427 16.21 -28.71 6.08
N ARG A 428 16.51 -28.87 7.37
CA ARG A 428 16.38 -27.86 8.40
C ARG A 428 17.78 -27.62 8.96
N GLU A 429 18.27 -26.40 8.86
CA GLU A 429 19.60 -26.01 9.36
C GLU A 429 19.60 -25.88 10.89
N ASP A 430 20.77 -26.03 11.51
CA ASP A 430 20.91 -25.93 12.96
C ASP A 430 20.52 -24.53 13.45
N GLY A 431 19.54 -24.47 14.34
CA GLY A 431 18.99 -23.21 14.86
C GLY A 431 17.83 -22.62 14.04
N GLU A 432 17.48 -23.19 12.89
CA GLU A 432 16.28 -22.82 12.14
C GLU A 432 15.08 -23.70 12.52
N ALA A 433 13.88 -23.10 12.58
CA ALA A 433 12.63 -23.82 12.83
C ALA A 433 11.99 -24.41 11.55
N ASP A 434 12.35 -23.86 10.38
CA ASP A 434 11.68 -24.15 9.11
C ASP A 434 12.42 -25.24 8.32
N TRP A 435 11.66 -26.21 7.79
CA TRP A 435 12.16 -27.15 6.79
C TRP A 435 12.11 -26.54 5.40
N ARG A 436 13.15 -26.78 4.59
CA ARG A 436 13.27 -26.21 3.24
C ARG A 436 13.58 -27.27 2.19
N CYS A 437 12.93 -27.16 1.05
CA CYS A 437 13.31 -27.86 -0.17
C CYS A 437 14.57 -27.23 -0.74
N VAL A 438 15.66 -28.00 -0.80
CA VAL A 438 16.97 -27.53 -1.31
C VAL A 438 17.11 -27.61 -2.83
N ASN A 439 16.13 -28.20 -3.52
CA ASN A 439 16.14 -28.34 -4.98
C ASN A 439 15.65 -27.05 -5.66
N HIS A 440 16.34 -25.93 -5.38
CA HIS A 440 15.92 -24.58 -5.75
C HIS A 440 15.63 -24.41 -7.24
N PHE A 441 16.44 -25.04 -8.10
CA PHE A 441 16.36 -24.87 -9.55
C PHE A 441 15.35 -25.78 -10.25
N ASN A 442 14.98 -26.91 -9.64
CA ASN A 442 14.10 -27.90 -10.30
C ASN A 442 12.82 -28.19 -9.53
N CYS A 443 12.57 -27.50 -8.41
CA CYS A 443 11.32 -27.65 -7.68
C CYS A 443 10.22 -26.84 -8.37
N PRO A 444 9.16 -27.50 -8.91
CA PRO A 444 8.12 -26.80 -9.67
C PRO A 444 7.35 -25.80 -8.79
N ALA A 445 7.10 -26.13 -7.52
CA ALA A 445 6.44 -25.22 -6.60
C ALA A 445 7.31 -23.98 -6.25
N GLN A 446 8.64 -24.14 -6.18
CA GLN A 446 9.52 -22.97 -6.01
C GLN A 446 9.51 -22.10 -7.25
N LEU A 447 9.60 -22.70 -8.45
CA LEU A 447 9.50 -21.96 -9.71
C LEU A 447 8.19 -21.17 -9.79
N GLU A 448 7.06 -21.83 -9.54
CA GLU A 448 5.74 -21.19 -9.56
C GLU A 448 5.67 -20.03 -8.56
N ALA A 449 6.08 -20.23 -7.31
CA ALA A 449 6.10 -19.19 -6.29
C ALA A 449 7.07 -18.03 -6.62
N GLN A 450 8.20 -18.32 -7.29
CA GLN A 450 9.13 -17.30 -7.78
C GLN A 450 8.51 -16.47 -8.89
N LEU A 451 7.83 -17.10 -9.86
CA LEU A 451 7.15 -16.39 -10.94
C LEU A 451 5.99 -15.55 -10.42
N ILE A 452 5.19 -16.05 -9.47
CA ILE A 452 4.11 -15.29 -8.82
C ILE A 452 4.66 -14.04 -8.13
N HIS A 453 5.78 -14.18 -7.42
CA HIS A 453 6.48 -13.04 -6.83
C HIS A 453 6.97 -12.06 -7.90
N PHE A 454 7.60 -12.56 -8.95
CA PHE A 454 8.16 -11.77 -10.05
C PHE A 454 7.11 -10.86 -10.71
N VAL A 455 5.91 -11.38 -10.95
CA VAL A 455 4.81 -10.63 -11.61
C VAL A 455 3.99 -9.76 -10.64
N SER A 456 4.25 -9.86 -9.34
CA SER A 456 3.47 -9.17 -8.30
C SER A 456 3.54 -7.64 -8.43
N ARG A 457 2.58 -6.96 -7.78
CA ARG A 457 2.42 -5.50 -7.81
C ARG A 457 3.68 -4.71 -7.45
N HIS A 458 4.49 -5.21 -6.51
CA HIS A 458 5.72 -4.56 -6.04
C HIS A 458 6.95 -4.93 -6.89
N CYS A 459 6.79 -5.82 -7.87
CA CYS A 459 7.85 -6.32 -8.75
C CYS A 459 7.61 -5.85 -10.20
N PHE A 460 7.17 -6.70 -11.12
CA PHE A 460 6.88 -6.27 -12.50
C PHE A 460 5.44 -5.79 -12.74
N ASP A 461 4.49 -6.08 -11.83
CA ASP A 461 3.07 -5.69 -11.94
C ASP A 461 2.46 -5.99 -13.32
N ILE A 462 2.50 -7.28 -13.69
CA ILE A 462 2.03 -7.73 -15.01
C ILE A 462 0.54 -8.01 -14.95
N ASP A 463 -0.26 -7.03 -15.39
CA ASP A 463 -1.70 -7.16 -15.51
C ASP A 463 -2.10 -8.36 -16.37
N GLY A 464 -2.95 -9.23 -15.84
CA GLY A 464 -3.45 -10.42 -16.54
C GLY A 464 -2.60 -11.69 -16.35
N LEU A 465 -1.45 -11.61 -15.66
CA LEU A 465 -0.61 -12.76 -15.33
C LEU A 465 -0.62 -13.02 -13.82
N GLY A 466 -1.64 -13.74 -13.34
CA GLY A 466 -1.77 -14.15 -11.94
C GLY A 466 -1.38 -15.61 -11.69
N GLU A 467 -1.58 -16.08 -10.46
CA GLU A 467 -1.28 -17.46 -10.02
C GLU A 467 -1.82 -18.51 -11.00
N LYS A 468 -3.12 -18.47 -11.33
CA LYS A 468 -3.75 -19.43 -12.25
C LYS A 468 -3.10 -19.45 -13.64
N GLN A 469 -2.72 -18.28 -14.16
CA GLN A 469 -2.09 -18.16 -15.47
C GLN A 469 -0.67 -18.72 -15.44
N ILE A 470 0.07 -18.43 -14.37
CA ILE A 470 1.41 -19.00 -14.16
C ILE A 470 1.34 -20.53 -14.06
N SER A 471 0.45 -21.08 -13.22
CA SER A 471 0.30 -22.55 -13.10
C SER A 471 0.02 -23.19 -14.46
N LEU A 472 -0.89 -22.60 -15.24
CA LEU A 472 -1.24 -23.08 -16.57
C LEU A 472 -0.05 -23.04 -17.54
N PHE A 473 0.65 -21.91 -17.63
CA PHE A 473 1.74 -21.73 -18.58
C PHE A 473 2.98 -22.55 -18.23
N ILE A 474 3.21 -22.81 -16.93
CA ILE A 474 4.23 -23.79 -16.50
C ILE A 474 3.81 -25.19 -16.93
N ALA A 475 2.56 -25.60 -16.67
CA ALA A 475 2.07 -26.93 -17.00
C ALA A 475 2.11 -27.22 -18.51
N GLU A 476 1.89 -26.21 -19.34
CA GLU A 476 2.00 -26.30 -20.80
C GLU A 476 3.45 -26.14 -21.33
N GLY A 477 4.42 -25.86 -20.44
CA GLY A 477 5.82 -25.67 -20.81
C GLY A 477 6.10 -24.36 -21.57
N LEU A 478 5.16 -23.41 -21.56
CA LEU A 478 5.29 -22.10 -22.19
C LEU A 478 6.25 -21.18 -21.41
N ILE A 479 6.34 -21.35 -20.09
CA ILE A 479 7.31 -20.66 -19.24
C ILE A 479 8.05 -21.65 -18.35
N LYS A 480 9.38 -21.51 -18.28
CA LYS A 480 10.26 -22.32 -17.42
C LYS A 480 11.06 -21.45 -16.45
N ASN A 481 11.14 -20.15 -16.71
CA ASN A 481 11.77 -19.15 -15.87
C ASN A 481 11.15 -17.76 -16.14
N ALA A 482 11.57 -16.74 -15.39
CA ALA A 482 10.99 -15.41 -15.48
C ALA A 482 11.26 -14.70 -16.82
N ALA A 483 12.37 -14.99 -17.50
CA ALA A 483 12.69 -14.39 -18.79
C ALA A 483 11.75 -14.88 -19.89
N ASP A 484 11.23 -16.12 -19.80
CA ASP A 484 10.30 -16.69 -20.79
C ASP A 484 8.96 -15.95 -20.82
N ILE A 485 8.58 -15.25 -19.74
CA ILE A 485 7.36 -14.42 -19.69
C ILE A 485 7.37 -13.40 -20.83
N PHE A 486 8.53 -12.80 -21.11
CA PHE A 486 8.70 -11.79 -22.16
C PHE A 486 8.72 -12.37 -23.57
N LEU A 487 8.63 -13.70 -23.70
CA LEU A 487 8.49 -14.45 -24.95
C LEU A 487 7.05 -14.98 -25.17
N LEU A 488 6.13 -14.77 -24.22
CA LEU A 488 4.74 -15.24 -24.37
C LEU A 488 4.01 -14.62 -25.56
N ALA A 489 4.44 -13.44 -26.03
CA ALA A 489 3.92 -12.82 -27.24
C ALA A 489 4.06 -13.72 -28.48
N SER A 490 5.13 -14.51 -28.60
CA SER A 490 5.27 -15.47 -29.71
C SER A 490 4.33 -16.68 -29.60
N HIS A 491 3.68 -16.85 -28.45
CA HIS A 491 2.74 -17.93 -28.15
C HIS A 491 1.29 -17.45 -28.06
N ALA A 492 1.00 -16.18 -28.44
CA ALA A 492 -0.32 -15.57 -28.31
C ALA A 492 -1.43 -16.39 -28.99
N ASP A 493 -1.14 -16.99 -30.15
CA ASP A 493 -2.09 -17.82 -30.88
C ASP A 493 -2.44 -19.10 -30.13
N VAL A 494 -1.47 -19.75 -29.49
CA VAL A 494 -1.70 -20.93 -28.65
C VAL A 494 -2.53 -20.55 -27.43
N ILE A 495 -2.18 -19.46 -26.76
CA ILE A 495 -2.88 -18.98 -25.55
C ILE A 495 -4.35 -18.66 -25.86
N ARG A 496 -4.64 -18.09 -27.03
CA ARG A 496 -6.01 -17.74 -27.45
C ARG A 496 -6.93 -18.96 -27.59
N THR A 497 -6.39 -20.16 -27.76
CA THR A 497 -7.19 -21.39 -27.86
C THR A 497 -7.66 -21.92 -26.51
N ARG A 498 -7.21 -21.32 -25.39
CA ARG A 498 -7.51 -21.82 -24.04
C ARG A 498 -8.80 -21.25 -23.48
N GLU A 499 -9.45 -22.05 -22.63
CA GLU A 499 -10.65 -21.64 -21.90
C GLU A 499 -10.33 -20.40 -21.02
N GLY A 500 -11.15 -19.35 -21.15
CA GLY A 500 -10.93 -18.07 -20.46
C GLY A 500 -9.98 -17.09 -21.15
N TYR A 501 -9.38 -17.46 -22.30
CA TYR A 501 -8.46 -16.61 -23.07
C TYR A 501 -9.04 -16.17 -24.41
N GLY A 502 -10.08 -15.32 -24.35
CA GLY A 502 -10.58 -14.62 -25.54
C GLY A 502 -9.62 -13.51 -26.01
N GLU A 503 -9.89 -12.97 -27.20
CA GLU A 503 -9.07 -11.92 -27.87
C GLU A 503 -8.68 -10.77 -26.92
N LYS A 504 -9.65 -10.21 -26.19
CA LYS A 504 -9.41 -9.10 -25.25
C LYS A 504 -8.51 -9.50 -24.06
N SER A 505 -8.64 -10.73 -23.57
CA SER A 505 -7.85 -11.22 -22.43
C SER A 505 -6.39 -11.39 -22.85
N VAL A 506 -6.16 -11.98 -24.02
CA VAL A 506 -4.82 -12.13 -24.59
C VAL A 506 -4.20 -10.77 -24.89
N GLN A 507 -4.93 -9.86 -25.53
CA GLN A 507 -4.45 -8.49 -25.77
C GLN A 507 -4.06 -7.77 -24.48
N LYS A 508 -4.87 -7.89 -23.42
CA LYS A 508 -4.57 -7.30 -22.11
C LYS A 508 -3.29 -7.89 -21.50
N LEU A 509 -3.14 -9.21 -21.53
CA LEU A 509 -1.95 -9.89 -21.04
C LEU A 509 -0.69 -9.44 -21.79
N MET A 510 -0.75 -9.40 -23.13
CA MET A 510 0.38 -8.98 -23.96
C MET A 510 0.74 -7.52 -23.72
N ALA A 511 -0.25 -6.63 -23.59
CA ALA A 511 -0.02 -5.23 -23.23
C ALA A 511 0.60 -5.10 -21.82
N GLY A 512 0.17 -5.93 -20.87
CA GLY A 512 0.76 -5.98 -19.52
C GLY A 512 2.23 -6.39 -19.54
N ILE A 513 2.57 -7.43 -20.32
CA ILE A 513 3.96 -7.90 -20.49
C ILE A 513 4.81 -6.82 -21.18
N GLU A 514 4.29 -6.18 -22.22
CA GLU A 514 5.00 -5.13 -22.95
C GLU A 514 5.28 -3.91 -22.05
N LYS A 515 4.28 -3.45 -21.30
CA LYS A 515 4.45 -2.38 -20.31
C LYS A 515 5.53 -2.74 -19.28
N ALA A 516 5.55 -4.00 -18.83
CA ALA A 516 6.49 -4.48 -17.83
C ALA A 516 7.94 -4.58 -18.34
N ARG A 517 8.20 -4.48 -19.66
CA ARG A 517 9.55 -4.37 -20.20
C ARG A 517 10.29 -3.17 -19.66
N HIS A 518 9.60 -2.06 -19.44
CA HIS A 518 10.18 -0.85 -18.87
C HIS A 518 9.93 -0.84 -17.36
N THR A 519 10.97 -1.19 -16.58
CA THR A 519 10.89 -1.27 -15.12
C THR A 519 11.87 -0.29 -14.46
N THR A 520 11.83 -0.21 -13.13
CA THR A 520 12.78 0.59 -12.34
C THR A 520 13.76 -0.32 -11.61
N LEU A 521 14.95 0.19 -11.29
CA LEU A 521 15.97 -0.58 -10.56
C LEU A 521 15.46 -1.19 -9.23
N PRO A 522 14.71 -0.49 -8.36
CA PRO A 522 14.15 -1.11 -7.15
C PRO A 522 13.22 -2.28 -7.45
N ARG A 523 12.33 -2.14 -8.45
CA ARG A 523 11.36 -3.17 -8.82
C ARG A 523 12.05 -4.40 -9.44
N PHE A 524 13.05 -4.16 -10.27
CA PHE A 524 13.90 -5.22 -10.84
C PHE A 524 14.57 -6.03 -9.73
N LEU A 525 15.25 -5.36 -8.79
CA LEU A 525 15.94 -6.01 -7.67
C LEU A 525 14.97 -6.78 -6.76
N ALA A 526 13.82 -6.19 -6.45
CA ALA A 526 12.78 -6.87 -5.66
C ALA A 526 12.29 -8.15 -6.37
N ALA A 527 12.14 -8.10 -7.70
CA ALA A 527 11.65 -9.23 -8.50
C ALA A 527 12.60 -10.43 -8.54
N LEU A 528 13.92 -10.21 -8.43
CA LEU A 528 14.92 -11.27 -8.44
C LEU A 528 14.78 -12.24 -7.24
N GLY A 529 14.10 -11.82 -6.17
CA GLY A 529 13.83 -12.69 -5.02
C GLY A 529 15.08 -13.08 -4.23
N ILE A 530 16.12 -12.24 -4.25
CA ILE A 530 17.38 -12.46 -3.52
C ILE A 530 17.06 -12.61 -2.02
N PRO A 531 17.62 -13.61 -1.32
CA PRO A 531 17.38 -13.78 0.11
C PRO A 531 17.72 -12.51 0.90
N HIS A 532 16.86 -12.16 1.86
CA HIS A 532 16.92 -10.93 2.67
C HIS A 532 16.70 -9.60 1.94
N VAL A 533 16.60 -9.59 0.61
CA VAL A 533 16.34 -8.36 -0.17
C VAL A 533 14.82 -8.22 -0.39
N GLY A 534 14.20 -7.44 0.50
CA GLY A 534 12.81 -6.99 0.34
C GLY A 534 12.70 -5.70 -0.48
N GLU A 535 11.47 -5.19 -0.63
CA GLU A 535 11.19 -3.93 -1.33
C GLU A 535 12.02 -2.76 -0.80
N THR A 536 12.09 -2.57 0.54
CA THR A 536 12.88 -1.50 1.16
C THR A 536 14.36 -1.61 0.79
N THR A 537 14.94 -2.80 0.99
CA THR A 537 16.35 -3.06 0.66
C THR A 537 16.63 -2.85 -0.82
N ALA A 538 15.68 -3.20 -1.69
CA ALA A 538 15.79 -2.96 -3.13
C ALA A 538 15.84 -1.45 -3.45
N HIS A 539 15.06 -0.62 -2.75
CA HIS A 539 15.16 0.85 -2.83
C HIS A 539 16.48 1.38 -2.28
N ASP A 540 16.98 0.84 -1.16
CA ASP A 540 18.24 1.26 -0.56
C ASP A 540 19.42 0.94 -1.49
N LEU A 541 19.44 -0.27 -2.07
CA LEU A 541 20.42 -0.68 -3.08
C LEU A 541 20.31 0.19 -4.33
N ALA A 542 19.10 0.42 -4.84
CA ALA A 542 18.91 1.29 -6.01
C ALA A 542 19.35 2.73 -5.73
N GLY A 543 19.08 3.26 -4.54
CA GLY A 543 19.53 4.58 -4.10
C GLY A 543 21.05 4.68 -3.97
N ALA A 544 21.71 3.61 -3.50
CA ALA A 544 23.16 3.57 -3.34
C ALA A 544 23.91 3.48 -4.68
N PHE A 545 23.38 2.71 -5.64
CA PHE A 545 24.09 2.39 -6.89
C PHE A 545 23.59 3.18 -8.11
N GLY A 546 22.35 3.66 -8.09
CA GLY A 546 21.72 4.46 -9.14
C GLY A 546 21.35 3.68 -10.41
N THR A 547 22.26 2.87 -10.94
CA THR A 547 22.05 2.07 -12.16
C THR A 547 22.30 0.59 -11.94
N TRP A 548 21.73 -0.24 -12.80
CA TRP A 548 21.94 -1.69 -12.81
C TRP A 548 23.42 -2.05 -13.03
N GLU A 549 24.10 -1.34 -13.94
CA GLU A 549 25.49 -1.59 -14.29
C GLU A 549 26.43 -1.34 -13.11
N ASN A 550 26.21 -0.26 -12.36
CA ASN A 550 26.99 0.06 -11.17
C ASN A 550 26.81 -0.98 -10.06
N LEU A 551 25.57 -1.42 -9.86
CA LEU A 551 25.26 -2.48 -8.90
C LEU A 551 25.92 -3.78 -9.31
N LEU A 552 25.73 -4.22 -10.57
CA LEU A 552 26.26 -5.47 -11.08
C LEU A 552 27.80 -5.52 -11.00
N ALA A 553 28.48 -4.43 -11.38
CA ALA A 553 29.93 -4.31 -11.25
C ALA A 553 30.40 -4.38 -9.79
N THR A 554 29.60 -3.87 -8.84
CA THR A 554 29.93 -3.91 -7.42
C THR A 554 29.74 -5.29 -6.82
N VAL A 555 28.59 -5.93 -7.06
CA VAL A 555 28.24 -7.22 -6.44
C VAL A 555 28.99 -8.41 -7.02
N THR A 556 29.62 -8.24 -8.19
CA THR A 556 30.48 -9.25 -8.83
C THR A 556 31.97 -9.02 -8.57
N ALA A 557 32.33 -7.94 -7.87
CA ALA A 557 33.73 -7.65 -7.54
C ALA A 557 34.25 -8.59 -6.43
N PRO A 558 35.58 -8.85 -6.36
CA PRO A 558 36.17 -9.67 -5.30
C PRO A 558 35.94 -9.14 -3.87
N ASP A 559 35.71 -7.82 -3.74
CA ASP A 559 35.47 -7.11 -2.48
C ASP A 559 33.98 -6.70 -2.28
N ALA A 560 33.06 -7.39 -2.98
CA ALA A 560 31.62 -7.09 -2.97
C ALA A 560 31.03 -7.07 -1.56
N GLU A 561 31.33 -8.08 -0.73
CA GLU A 561 30.75 -8.21 0.60
C GLU A 561 31.14 -7.01 1.49
N GLN A 562 32.41 -6.58 1.46
CA GLN A 562 32.86 -5.42 2.23
C GLN A 562 32.19 -4.12 1.78
N LYS A 563 32.01 -3.94 0.46
CA LYS A 563 31.32 -2.77 -0.10
C LYS A 563 29.84 -2.73 0.28
N LEU A 564 29.17 -3.89 0.30
CA LEU A 564 27.77 -4.00 0.68
C LEU A 564 27.56 -3.74 2.17
N VAL A 565 28.41 -4.28 3.06
CA VAL A 565 28.33 -4.04 4.52
C VAL A 565 28.56 -2.56 4.88
N ALA A 566 29.24 -1.80 4.02
CA ALA A 566 29.43 -0.36 4.22
C ALA A 566 28.16 0.48 3.95
N LEU A 567 27.09 -0.12 3.41
CA LEU A 567 25.81 0.54 3.19
C LEU A 567 24.96 0.50 4.46
N GLU A 568 24.31 1.61 4.77
CA GLU A 568 23.39 1.70 5.90
C GLU A 568 22.22 0.72 5.70
N GLY A 569 21.91 -0.06 6.73
CA GLY A 569 20.84 -1.08 6.67
C GLY A 569 21.26 -2.45 6.10
N ILE A 570 22.49 -2.60 5.59
CA ILE A 570 22.98 -3.88 5.06
C ILE A 570 24.00 -4.50 6.01
N GLY A 571 23.59 -5.60 6.66
CA GLY A 571 24.46 -6.40 7.54
C GLY A 571 25.23 -7.50 6.79
N PRO A 572 26.21 -8.15 7.46
CA PRO A 572 27.04 -9.21 6.86
C PRO A 572 26.23 -10.35 6.23
N THR A 573 25.19 -10.84 6.91
CA THR A 573 24.32 -11.91 6.40
C THR A 573 23.65 -11.55 5.08
N MET A 574 23.18 -10.31 4.95
CA MET A 574 22.53 -9.83 3.74
C MET A 574 23.54 -9.61 2.61
N ALA A 575 24.71 -9.06 2.92
CA ALA A 575 25.80 -8.87 1.97
C ALA A 575 26.28 -10.21 1.38
N ALA A 576 26.45 -11.23 2.24
CA ALA A 576 26.80 -12.58 1.83
C ALA A 576 25.72 -13.20 0.92
N ALA A 577 24.44 -13.04 1.25
CA ALA A 577 23.33 -13.53 0.44
C ALA A 577 23.27 -12.89 -0.96
N ILE A 578 23.44 -11.57 -1.05
CA ILE A 578 23.50 -10.84 -2.33
C ILE A 578 24.69 -11.35 -3.16
N THR A 579 25.87 -11.44 -2.56
CA THR A 579 27.09 -11.90 -3.25
C THR A 579 26.94 -13.33 -3.75
N ALA A 580 26.41 -14.24 -2.91
CA ALA A 580 26.16 -15.63 -3.29
C ALA A 580 25.15 -15.77 -4.44
N PHE A 581 24.11 -14.93 -4.47
CA PHE A 581 23.15 -14.90 -5.56
C PHE A 581 23.82 -14.59 -6.90
N PHE A 582 24.65 -13.54 -6.94
CA PHE A 582 25.36 -13.13 -8.18
C PHE A 582 26.55 -14.01 -8.55
N ALA A 583 27.14 -14.72 -7.59
CA ALA A 583 28.15 -15.73 -7.85
C ALA A 583 27.58 -17.02 -8.49
N THR A 584 26.26 -17.20 -8.45
CA THR A 584 25.58 -18.38 -9.03
C THR A 584 25.35 -18.17 -10.54
N PRO A 585 25.95 -19.00 -11.43
CA PRO A 585 25.88 -18.78 -12.88
C PRO A 585 24.46 -18.75 -13.45
N GLN A 586 23.56 -19.57 -12.93
CA GLN A 586 22.16 -19.64 -13.37
C GLN A 586 21.40 -18.34 -13.09
N ASN A 587 21.66 -17.69 -11.95
CA ASN A 587 21.02 -16.43 -11.58
C ASN A 587 21.53 -15.29 -12.47
N LEU A 588 22.85 -15.24 -12.70
CA LEU A 588 23.43 -14.26 -13.61
C LEU A 588 22.88 -14.43 -15.04
N ALA A 589 22.80 -15.68 -15.52
CA ALA A 589 22.22 -15.99 -16.81
C ALA A 589 20.74 -15.56 -16.91
N LEU A 590 19.95 -15.72 -15.84
CA LEU A 590 18.58 -15.22 -15.78
C LEU A 590 18.51 -13.69 -15.94
N THR A 591 19.38 -12.94 -15.24
CA THR A 591 19.41 -11.46 -15.37
C THR A 591 19.76 -11.03 -16.79
N GLN A 592 20.72 -11.71 -17.42
CA GLN A 592 21.09 -11.45 -18.80
C GLN A 592 19.96 -11.82 -19.78
N ALA A 593 19.27 -12.95 -19.54
CA ALA A 593 18.16 -13.38 -20.36
C ALA A 593 16.99 -12.40 -20.31
N LEU A 594 16.69 -11.82 -19.14
CA LEU A 594 15.70 -10.75 -19.00
C LEU A 594 16.05 -9.54 -19.87
N GLN A 595 17.30 -9.07 -19.81
CA GLN A 595 17.76 -7.93 -20.63
C GLN A 595 17.76 -8.27 -22.13
N ASN A 596 18.23 -9.45 -22.51
CA ASN A 596 18.23 -9.92 -23.90
C ASN A 596 16.81 -10.05 -24.46
N ASN A 597 15.86 -10.41 -23.60
CA ASN A 597 14.45 -10.47 -23.95
C ASN A 597 13.77 -9.09 -23.90
N GLY A 598 14.51 -7.98 -23.81
CA GLY A 598 13.99 -6.62 -23.96
C GLY A 598 13.53 -5.96 -22.66
N VAL A 599 13.95 -6.44 -21.48
CA VAL A 599 13.73 -5.72 -20.22
C VAL A 599 14.72 -4.58 -20.08
N GLU A 600 14.19 -3.37 -19.98
CA GLU A 600 14.91 -2.12 -19.76
C GLU A 600 14.77 -1.67 -18.30
N ILE A 601 15.92 -1.40 -17.66
CA ILE A 601 15.97 -0.99 -16.25
C ILE A 601 16.28 0.50 -16.20
N ALA A 602 15.28 1.31 -15.85
CA ALA A 602 15.45 2.75 -15.74
C ALA A 602 16.39 3.10 -14.55
N PRO A 603 17.32 4.07 -14.74
CA PRO A 603 18.11 4.62 -13.66
C PRO A 603 17.24 5.14 -12.52
N TYR A 604 17.65 4.85 -11.29
CA TYR A 604 16.96 5.32 -10.10
C TYR A 604 17.58 6.63 -9.62
N GLN A 605 16.79 7.70 -9.69
CA GLN A 605 17.10 8.96 -9.02
C GLN A 605 16.24 9.04 -7.76
N SER A 606 16.88 9.06 -6.59
CA SER A 606 16.18 9.27 -5.33
C SER A 606 15.37 10.57 -5.42
N ARG A 607 14.04 10.48 -5.25
CA ARG A 607 13.10 11.62 -5.32
C ARG A 607 13.22 12.59 -4.15
N VAL A 608 14.16 12.38 -3.22
CA VAL A 608 14.44 13.35 -2.17
C VAL A 608 15.04 14.59 -2.83
N LYS A 609 14.17 15.52 -3.25
CA LYS A 609 14.49 16.94 -3.42
C LYS A 609 14.79 17.52 -2.04
N ALA A 610 15.83 17.04 -1.38
CA ALA A 610 16.46 17.88 -0.39
C ALA A 610 17.21 18.94 -1.17
N GLN A 611 16.71 20.17 -1.13
CA GLN A 611 17.54 21.34 -1.40
C GLN A 611 17.89 21.92 -0.05
N GLY A 612 19.16 21.80 0.32
CA GLY A 612 19.68 22.30 1.58
C GLY A 612 21.20 22.27 1.57
N PHE A 613 21.82 22.97 2.51
CA PHE A 613 23.28 23.06 2.63
C PHE A 613 23.94 21.66 2.71
N PHE A 614 23.25 20.70 3.33
CA PHE A 614 23.76 19.35 3.58
C PHE A 614 23.47 18.32 2.47
N THR A 615 22.78 18.71 1.40
CA THR A 615 22.40 17.77 0.34
C THR A 615 23.62 17.11 -0.31
N GLY A 616 23.64 15.77 -0.31
CA GLY A 616 24.74 14.97 -0.86
C GLY A 616 26.04 15.03 -0.06
N LYS A 617 26.05 15.67 1.12
CA LYS A 617 27.25 15.81 1.95
C LYS A 617 27.39 14.64 2.92
N ILE A 618 28.63 14.25 3.19
CA ILE A 618 28.96 13.28 4.25
C ILE A 618 29.29 14.04 5.53
N VAL A 619 28.48 13.87 6.56
CA VAL A 619 28.62 14.58 7.84
C VAL A 619 28.97 13.59 8.95
N VAL A 620 29.86 13.98 9.86
CA VAL A 620 30.16 13.24 11.10
C VAL A 620 29.73 14.08 12.28
N LEU A 621 29.10 13.46 13.28
CA LEU A 621 28.74 14.12 14.53
C LEU A 621 29.71 13.69 15.64
N THR A 622 30.26 14.64 16.40
CA THR A 622 31.08 14.40 17.59
C THR A 622 30.65 15.27 18.76
N GLY A 623 30.94 14.81 19.98
CA GLY A 623 30.50 15.48 21.21
C GLY A 623 29.00 15.31 21.51
N THR A 624 28.56 15.98 22.57
CA THR A 624 27.17 16.13 23.00
C THR A 624 26.63 17.45 22.48
N LEU A 625 25.48 17.42 21.81
CA LEU A 625 24.79 18.61 21.32
C LEU A 625 23.86 19.13 22.42
N SER A 626 23.86 20.44 22.65
CA SER A 626 23.07 21.12 23.67
C SER A 626 21.61 21.35 23.24
N ALA A 627 21.36 21.56 21.95
CA ALA A 627 20.04 21.91 21.42
C ALA A 627 19.17 20.70 21.06
N MET A 628 19.78 19.54 20.79
CA MET A 628 19.06 18.32 20.39
C MET A 628 19.86 17.05 20.66
N THR A 629 19.21 15.89 20.62
CA THR A 629 19.93 14.61 20.69
C THR A 629 20.74 14.35 19.42
N ARG A 630 21.79 13.52 19.52
CA ARG A 630 22.55 13.08 18.35
C ARG A 630 21.69 12.35 17.33
N ASP A 631 20.68 11.61 17.77
CA ASP A 631 19.80 10.87 16.88
C ASP A 631 18.78 11.79 16.20
N GLU A 632 18.31 12.85 16.89
CA GLU A 632 17.58 13.94 16.26
C GLU A 632 18.43 14.65 15.19
N ALA A 633 19.68 15.00 15.50
CA ALA A 633 20.60 15.62 14.55
C ALA A 633 20.85 14.74 13.31
N LYS A 634 21.06 13.43 13.49
CA LYS A 634 21.16 12.47 12.36
C LYS A 634 19.90 12.48 11.51
N SER A 635 18.73 12.43 12.14
CA SER A 635 17.43 12.43 11.46
C SER A 635 17.24 13.69 10.62
N ARG A 636 17.54 14.87 11.18
CA ARG A 636 17.44 16.16 10.48
C ARG A 636 18.44 16.26 9.31
N LEU A 637 19.66 15.78 9.49
CA LEU A 637 20.66 15.70 8.41
C LEU A 637 20.21 14.77 7.28
N ALA A 638 19.70 13.58 7.62
CA ALA A 638 19.18 12.63 6.64
C ALA A 638 17.97 13.21 5.88
N ALA A 639 17.08 13.93 6.56
CA ALA A 639 15.96 14.63 5.92
C ALA A 639 16.40 15.71 4.92
N GLN A 640 17.58 16.33 5.12
CA GLN A 640 18.22 17.24 4.15
C GLN A 640 19.12 16.52 3.12
N GLY A 641 19.07 15.19 3.05
CA GLY A 641 19.83 14.40 2.08
C GLY A 641 21.33 14.29 2.37
N ALA A 642 21.75 14.50 3.63
CA ALA A 642 23.12 14.23 4.06
C ALA A 642 23.31 12.77 4.47
N LYS A 643 24.50 12.21 4.21
CA LYS A 643 24.93 10.91 4.72
C LYS A 643 25.67 11.09 6.03
N VAL A 644 25.15 10.56 7.14
CA VAL A 644 25.84 10.64 8.44
C VAL A 644 26.70 9.41 8.68
N THR A 645 27.98 9.60 8.99
CA THR A 645 28.95 8.49 9.20
C THR A 645 29.56 8.49 10.59
N GLY A 646 30.06 7.33 11.01
CA GLY A 646 30.63 7.11 12.34
C GLY A 646 32.06 7.62 12.52
N SER A 647 32.81 7.78 11.43
CA SER A 647 34.24 8.06 11.42
C SER A 647 34.58 9.16 10.43
N VAL A 648 35.57 10.00 10.77
CA VAL A 648 36.07 11.03 9.86
C VAL A 648 37.05 10.39 8.88
N THR A 649 36.83 10.62 7.60
CA THR A 649 37.65 10.11 6.49
C THR A 649 37.97 11.26 5.53
N SER A 650 38.81 11.02 4.51
CA SER A 650 39.03 11.99 3.43
C SER A 650 37.77 12.28 2.59
N SER A 651 36.76 11.40 2.63
CA SER A 651 35.46 11.63 1.98
C SER A 651 34.46 12.42 2.83
N THR A 652 34.78 12.66 4.11
CA THR A 652 33.91 13.43 5.01
C THR A 652 33.92 14.90 4.62
N HIS A 653 32.74 15.50 4.47
CA HIS A 653 32.58 16.89 4.07
C HIS A 653 32.55 17.84 5.27
N PHE A 654 31.90 17.45 6.37
CA PHE A 654 31.81 18.25 7.59
C PHE A 654 31.89 17.39 8.84
N LEU A 655 32.55 17.91 9.88
CA LEU A 655 32.44 17.42 11.25
C LEU A 655 31.61 18.44 12.05
N VAL A 656 30.44 18.05 12.56
CA VAL A 656 29.71 18.87 13.53
C VAL A 656 30.21 18.51 14.92
N ALA A 657 30.69 19.51 15.65
CA ALA A 657 31.26 19.34 16.98
C ALA A 657 30.41 20.03 18.05
N GLY A 658 29.81 19.21 18.93
CA GLY A 658 29.23 19.67 20.19
C GLY A 658 30.26 19.66 21.33
N GLU A 659 29.79 19.89 22.56
CA GLU A 659 30.63 19.86 23.76
C GLU A 659 31.35 18.50 23.92
N ALA A 660 32.59 18.54 24.40
CA ALA A 660 33.45 17.36 24.58
C ALA A 660 33.73 16.52 23.30
N GLY A 661 33.83 17.17 22.14
CA GLY A 661 34.29 16.54 20.89
C GLY A 661 35.72 16.02 20.97
N GLY A 662 35.94 14.78 21.42
CA GLY A 662 37.27 14.19 21.62
C GLY A 662 38.08 13.85 20.35
N SER A 663 38.43 12.58 20.18
CA SER A 663 39.38 12.07 19.16
C SER A 663 39.07 12.47 17.71
N LYS A 664 37.80 12.65 17.35
CA LYS A 664 37.36 12.99 15.99
C LYS A 664 37.75 14.40 15.54
N LEU A 665 37.99 15.35 16.46
CA LEU A 665 38.54 16.66 16.10
C LEU A 665 39.97 16.54 15.53
N LYS A 666 40.77 15.61 16.07
CA LYS A 666 42.11 15.32 15.56
C LYS A 666 42.05 14.67 14.18
N ASP A 667 41.09 13.77 13.96
CA ASP A 667 40.89 13.13 12.65
C ASP A 667 40.40 14.12 11.59
N ALA A 668 39.55 15.09 11.95
CA ALA A 668 39.16 16.17 11.05
C ALA A 668 40.34 17.06 10.66
N ALA A 669 41.20 17.43 11.61
CA ALA A 669 42.43 18.16 11.31
C ALA A 669 43.36 17.34 10.37
N LYS A 670 43.49 16.03 10.62
CA LYS A 670 44.32 15.13 9.79
C LYS A 670 43.80 15.02 8.34
N HIS A 671 42.49 14.95 8.15
CA HIS A 671 41.87 14.81 6.84
C HIS A 671 41.46 16.16 6.20
N ASN A 672 41.81 17.28 6.82
CA ASN A 672 41.46 18.64 6.40
C ASN A 672 39.95 18.84 6.21
N VAL A 673 39.15 18.26 7.11
CA VAL A 673 37.69 18.31 7.08
C VAL A 673 37.20 19.54 7.87
N PRO A 674 36.38 20.42 7.27
CA PRO A 674 35.79 21.56 7.95
C PRO A 674 34.97 21.17 9.18
N ILE A 675 35.10 21.94 10.26
CA ILE A 675 34.37 21.74 11.51
C ILE A 675 33.26 22.80 11.60
N LEU A 676 32.02 22.37 11.81
CA LEU A 676 30.88 23.24 12.11
C LEU A 676 30.65 23.26 13.62
N SER A 677 30.50 24.45 14.18
CA SER A 677 29.99 24.61 15.54
C SER A 677 28.51 24.15 15.61
N GLU A 678 27.99 23.93 16.82
CA GLU A 678 26.58 23.61 16.99
C GLU A 678 25.67 24.75 16.48
N ASP A 679 26.05 26.02 16.69
CA ASP A 679 25.29 27.18 16.20
C ASP A 679 25.29 27.26 14.67
N ASP A 680 26.45 27.06 14.02
CA ASP A 680 26.54 27.03 12.56
C ASP A 680 25.72 25.87 11.97
N PHE A 681 25.75 24.72 12.64
CA PHE A 681 24.97 23.55 12.27
C PHE A 681 23.46 23.84 12.33
N LEU A 682 22.98 24.48 13.41
CA LEU A 682 21.58 24.86 13.56
C LEU A 682 21.15 25.90 12.52
N ALA A 683 22.00 26.88 12.22
CA ALA A 683 21.73 27.87 11.19
C ALA A 683 21.52 27.20 9.82
N HIS A 684 22.44 26.32 9.41
CA HIS A 684 22.32 25.57 8.15
C HIS A 684 21.15 24.57 8.15
N LEU A 685 20.75 24.04 9.31
CA LEU A 685 19.60 23.14 9.42
C LEU A 685 18.24 23.84 9.27
N ASN A 686 18.14 25.10 9.66
CA ASN A 686 16.87 25.82 9.71
C ASN A 686 16.61 26.68 8.46
N GLY A 687 17.62 26.86 7.60
CA GLY A 687 17.52 27.63 6.36
C GLY A 687 18.12 29.02 6.51
#